data_AF-A0A3C0DST4-F1
#
_entry.id   AF-A0A3C0DST4-F1
#
_cell.length_a   1.000
_cell.length_b   1.000
_cell.length_c   1.000
_cell.angle_alpha   90.00
_cell.angle_beta   90.00
_cell.angle_gamma   90.00
#
_symmetry.space_group_name_H-M   'P 1'
#
loop_
_entity.id
_entity.type
_entity.pdbx_description
1 polymer ?
#
loop_
_entity_poly.entity_id
_entity_poly.type
_entity_poly.pdbx_seq_one_letter_code
_entity_poly.pdbx_strand_id
1 'polypeptide(L)'
;HKTNPHLADTDKDGLSDAEEIQLLNTNPNLLDSDGDRLSDPDEIKLGTKPKNPDSDSDGIDDGKEDLDQDTLSNHDELYTHKTNPNLADTDRDGLNDGAELNIFKSNPLVNDSDGDGTIDGNEDPDFDGLNNAAELNIHFTDPLRADTDRDGLKDGEEIDKYNTNPNLPDTDRDGLSDGEELKLHKTNPLVQDTDKDGLTDWNEIYSHKTDPLTSMQPGQKLAEFNLGTRIKTAPAIGADGTIYEADQSGVIRAIDSKKRVVKWGFSAKGSIESTPSISQDGTIYFGSMDKRIYAINGKQGIKKWEYVTGDCVKSSPAIGMDGTVYAGSWDGHLYALDGKTGMKLWAFKTDGKITSSPAINNDGIIYFGSGDKKVYALDTRTGAKRWEFVTGGDIDCSPAIGKDGTVYIGSWDDNLYALDGKTGVRKWAHLTDGDIDSSPAIGPDGTVYFGSWDHNVYAVKGTNGALVWKFSTGNPVFSSPAVGDDGTVYIGSWDNSFYALNGRNGNVQWTFESRAAIESSPVIGNNGFVHFGSNDGKLYSLKSSSSAPADSSWPMFGQNAHHTNRSKVAKADSHMAIRQNSTGGIVIDYNIPGGNQWMIQSSTDLSHWKPYRAVTGSGSTTIPVTPTAKPGFFRLISGN
;
A
#
# COMPACT_ATOMS: atom_id res chain seq x y z
N HIS A 1 49.95 27.36 48.62
CA HIS A 1 48.54 27.01 48.36
C HIS A 1 47.58 27.42 49.49
N LYS A 2 47.99 28.27 50.46
CA LYS A 2 47.17 28.71 51.61
C LYS A 2 46.59 27.57 52.48
N THR A 3 47.11 26.36 52.30
CA THR A 3 46.73 25.17 53.06
C THR A 3 47.14 25.26 54.53
N ASN A 4 46.52 24.45 55.38
CA ASN A 4 46.83 24.41 56.79
C ASN A 4 48.10 23.56 57.00
N PRO A 5 49.24 24.14 57.41
CA PRO A 5 50.49 23.39 57.55
C PRO A 5 50.49 22.35 58.68
N HIS A 6 49.40 22.27 59.46
CA HIS A 6 49.21 21.29 60.53
C HIS A 6 48.26 20.15 60.18
N LEU A 7 47.65 20.17 59.00
CA LEU A 7 46.82 19.09 58.47
C LEU A 7 47.52 18.51 57.23
N ALA A 8 47.37 17.20 57.02
CA ALA A 8 47.86 16.54 55.81
C ALA A 8 46.86 16.66 54.65
N ASP A 9 45.62 16.99 54.98
CA ASP A 9 44.43 17.12 54.13
C ASP A 9 43.64 18.30 54.75
N THR A 10 43.65 19.44 54.05
CA THR A 10 43.20 20.73 54.58
C THR A 10 41.68 20.89 54.56
N ASP A 11 41.00 20.45 53.50
CA ASP A 11 39.54 20.50 53.32
C ASP A 11 38.82 19.22 53.75
N LYS A 12 39.57 18.15 54.02
CA LYS A 12 39.10 16.89 54.62
C LYS A 12 38.21 16.08 53.69
N ASP A 13 38.45 16.14 52.39
CA ASP A 13 37.75 15.32 51.40
C ASP A 13 38.34 13.90 51.30
N GLY A 14 39.55 13.68 51.83
CA GLY A 14 40.25 12.40 51.81
C GLY A 14 41.44 12.33 50.87
N LEU A 15 41.71 13.38 50.07
CA LEU A 15 42.95 13.57 49.34
C LEU A 15 43.93 14.37 50.19
N SER A 16 45.21 14.03 50.16
CA SER A 16 46.21 14.86 50.84
C SER A 16 46.52 16.12 50.02
N ASP A 17 46.84 17.23 50.72
CA ASP A 17 47.29 18.48 50.09
C ASP A 17 48.39 18.22 49.03
N ALA A 18 49.25 17.22 49.27
CA ALA A 18 50.33 16.85 48.37
C ALA A 18 49.82 16.15 47.10
N GLU A 19 48.83 15.26 47.21
CA GLU A 19 48.22 14.59 46.05
C GLU A 19 47.47 15.59 45.17
N GLU A 20 46.70 16.47 45.79
CA GLU A 20 45.96 17.53 45.09
C GLU A 20 46.89 18.50 44.35
N ILE A 21 47.94 19.00 45.01
CA ILE A 21 48.86 19.97 44.38
C ILE A 21 49.76 19.30 43.33
N GLN A 22 50.30 18.11 43.62
CA GLN A 22 51.38 17.54 42.82
C GLN A 22 50.91 16.58 41.73
N LEU A 23 49.77 15.92 41.92
CA LEU A 23 49.27 14.89 41.01
C LEU A 23 48.02 15.35 40.25
N LEU A 24 47.05 15.92 40.96
CA LEU A 24 45.72 16.24 40.42
C LEU A 24 45.61 17.70 39.96
N ASN A 25 46.51 18.56 40.45
CA ASN A 25 46.52 20.01 40.26
C ASN A 25 45.24 20.70 40.74
N THR A 26 44.50 20.12 41.68
CA THR A 26 43.25 20.64 42.25
C THR A 26 43.50 21.68 43.36
N ASN A 27 42.44 22.23 43.97
CA ASN A 27 42.56 23.25 45.01
C ASN A 27 42.41 22.63 46.42
N PRO A 28 43.52 22.50 47.19
CA PRO A 28 43.57 21.84 48.51
C PRO A 28 42.92 22.64 49.65
N ASN A 29 41.93 23.46 49.36
CA ASN A 29 41.11 24.13 50.36
C ASN A 29 39.62 24.07 49.99
N LEU A 30 39.26 23.35 48.94
CA LEU A 30 37.91 23.20 48.43
C LEU A 30 37.70 21.71 48.20
N LEU A 31 36.66 21.16 48.83
CA LEU A 31 36.26 19.76 48.59
C LEU A 31 35.86 19.50 47.14
N ASP A 32 35.40 20.54 46.43
CA ASP A 32 34.93 20.54 45.05
C ASP A 32 35.66 21.68 44.32
N SER A 33 36.63 21.32 43.48
CA SER A 33 37.55 22.25 42.85
C SER A 33 36.98 23.03 41.66
N ASP A 34 35.96 22.52 40.98
CA ASP A 34 35.36 23.17 39.80
C ASP A 34 33.90 23.60 39.94
N GLY A 35 33.26 23.22 41.05
CA GLY A 35 31.96 23.69 41.49
C GLY A 35 30.78 22.93 40.89
N ASP A 36 31.00 21.73 40.37
CA ASP A 36 29.98 20.89 39.75
C ASP A 36 29.14 20.06 40.76
N ARG A 37 29.55 20.11 42.04
CA ARG A 37 28.99 19.46 43.24
C ARG A 37 29.50 18.06 43.53
N LEU A 38 30.43 17.51 42.76
CA LEU A 38 31.18 16.32 43.15
C LEU A 38 32.44 16.72 43.91
N SER A 39 32.90 15.87 44.83
CA SER A 39 34.19 16.07 45.47
C SER A 39 35.33 15.57 44.60
N ASP A 40 36.49 16.21 44.67
CA ASP A 40 37.69 15.81 43.91
C ASP A 40 38.01 14.29 44.01
N PRO A 41 37.92 13.61 45.18
CA PRO A 41 38.10 12.16 45.26
C PRO A 41 36.95 11.35 44.64
N ASP A 42 35.71 11.84 44.67
CA ASP A 42 34.56 11.16 44.08
C ASP A 42 34.61 11.21 42.55
N GLU A 43 35.02 12.33 41.97
CA GLU A 43 35.24 12.46 40.53
C GLU A 43 36.32 11.49 40.03
N ILE A 44 37.43 11.36 40.77
CA ILE A 44 38.48 10.37 40.44
C ILE A 44 37.92 8.95 40.45
N LYS A 45 37.00 8.66 41.38
CA LYS A 45 36.37 7.34 41.51
C LYS A 45 35.38 7.06 40.38
N LEU A 46 34.63 8.08 39.94
CA LEU A 46 33.71 8.03 38.80
C LEU A 46 34.43 8.10 37.44
N GLY A 47 35.70 8.51 37.43
CA GLY A 47 36.52 8.64 36.22
C GLY A 47 36.33 9.98 35.49
N THR A 48 35.69 10.96 36.15
CA THR A 48 35.55 12.34 35.70
C THR A 48 36.77 13.18 36.12
N LYS A 49 36.80 14.46 35.77
CA LYS A 49 37.98 15.32 35.88
C LYS A 49 37.75 16.42 36.93
N PRO A 50 38.49 16.39 38.07
CA PRO A 50 38.37 17.34 39.19
C PRO A 50 38.55 18.85 38.97
N LYS A 51 38.67 19.30 37.72
CA LYS A 51 38.91 20.70 37.36
C LYS A 51 38.08 21.15 36.16
N ASN A 52 37.23 20.27 35.67
CA ASN A 52 36.45 20.49 34.48
C ASN A 52 35.03 20.00 34.74
N PRO A 53 34.09 20.92 35.00
CA PRO A 53 32.77 20.57 35.54
C PRO A 53 31.90 19.77 34.56
N ASP A 54 32.34 19.63 33.30
CA ASP A 54 31.71 18.84 32.23
C ASP A 54 32.85 18.10 31.48
N SER A 55 33.16 16.90 31.95
CA SER A 55 34.34 16.11 31.58
C SER A 55 34.36 15.67 30.14
N ASP A 56 33.20 15.41 29.55
CA ASP A 56 33.05 14.90 28.19
C ASP A 56 32.57 15.97 27.18
N SER A 57 32.22 17.16 27.68
CA SER A 57 31.79 18.34 26.93
C SER A 57 30.44 18.16 26.21
N ASP A 58 29.52 17.40 26.80
CA ASP A 58 28.17 17.20 26.28
C ASP A 58 27.18 18.31 26.69
N GLY A 59 27.57 19.16 27.65
CA GLY A 59 26.80 20.29 28.17
C GLY A 59 26.03 20.02 29.47
N ILE A 60 26.22 18.87 30.11
CA ILE A 60 25.74 18.53 31.46
C ILE A 60 26.95 18.53 32.40
N ASP A 61 26.78 19.07 33.62
CA ASP A 61 27.87 19.03 34.59
C ASP A 61 28.01 17.61 35.17
N ASP A 62 29.22 17.10 35.44
CA ASP A 62 29.47 15.70 35.85
C ASP A 62 28.63 15.28 37.09
N GLY A 63 28.47 16.17 38.07
CA GLY A 63 27.60 15.95 39.22
C GLY A 63 26.10 15.85 38.91
N LYS A 64 25.64 16.37 37.78
CA LYS A 64 24.25 16.28 37.30
C LYS A 64 24.04 15.18 36.26
N GLU A 65 25.09 14.53 35.80
CA GLU A 65 24.98 13.38 34.92
C GLU A 65 24.28 12.22 35.63
N ASP A 66 23.63 11.40 34.82
CA ASP A 66 23.00 10.13 35.19
C ASP A 66 23.80 9.04 34.46
N LEU A 67 24.84 8.55 35.13
CA LEU A 67 25.90 7.75 34.49
C LEU A 67 25.42 6.35 34.10
N ASP A 68 24.54 5.74 34.90
CA ASP A 68 23.98 4.40 34.67
C ASP A 68 22.53 4.40 34.15
N GLN A 69 21.96 5.59 33.92
CA GLN A 69 20.67 5.82 33.27
C GLN A 69 19.48 5.33 34.09
N ASP A 70 19.56 5.49 35.41
CA ASP A 70 18.53 5.07 36.35
C ASP A 70 17.57 6.20 36.75
N THR A 71 17.78 7.43 36.23
CA THR A 71 17.07 8.68 36.50
C THR A 71 17.53 9.51 37.71
N LEU A 72 18.56 9.07 38.42
CA LEU A 72 19.20 9.84 39.49
C LEU A 72 20.48 10.51 38.97
N SER A 73 20.88 11.60 39.63
CA SER A 73 22.16 12.24 39.31
C SER A 73 23.27 11.67 40.18
N ASN A 74 24.50 11.61 39.65
CA ASN A 74 25.70 11.17 40.37
C ASN A 74 25.84 11.84 41.76
N HIS A 75 25.54 13.14 41.83
CA HIS A 75 25.51 13.89 43.10
C HIS A 75 24.44 13.36 44.06
N ASP A 76 23.21 13.16 43.59
CA ASP A 76 22.10 12.72 44.45
C ASP A 76 22.31 11.30 44.95
N GLU A 77 22.85 10.43 44.12
CA GLU A 77 23.23 9.08 44.53
C GLU A 77 24.30 9.07 45.62
N LEU A 78 25.42 9.77 45.42
CA LEU A 78 26.52 9.79 46.40
C LEU A 78 26.16 10.52 47.69
N TYR A 79 25.44 11.64 47.59
CA TYR A 79 25.28 12.54 48.73
C TYR A 79 23.90 12.49 49.37
N THR A 80 22.85 12.20 48.61
CA THR A 80 21.46 12.16 49.10
C THR A 80 21.02 10.74 49.44
N HIS A 81 21.15 9.80 48.51
CA HIS A 81 20.55 8.46 48.61
C HIS A 81 21.53 7.37 49.06
N LYS A 82 22.83 7.62 48.94
CA LYS A 82 23.93 6.69 49.29
C LYS A 82 23.96 5.43 48.43
N THR A 83 23.44 5.53 47.22
CA THR A 83 23.47 4.51 46.16
C THR A 83 24.77 4.59 45.36
N ASN A 84 24.96 3.69 44.39
CA ASN A 84 26.19 3.60 43.60
C ASN A 84 25.98 4.10 42.16
N PRO A 85 26.58 5.25 41.77
CA PRO A 85 26.38 5.86 40.45
C PRO A 85 26.87 5.08 39.22
N ASN A 86 27.36 3.86 39.40
CA ASN A 86 27.78 3.00 38.30
C ASN A 86 26.91 1.74 38.18
N LEU A 87 25.89 1.61 39.02
CA LEU A 87 25.00 0.47 39.09
C LEU A 87 23.59 1.00 39.25
N ALA A 88 22.83 0.96 38.16
CA ALA A 88 21.44 1.39 38.16
C ALA A 88 20.60 0.68 39.23
N ASP A 89 20.98 -0.54 39.63
CA ASP A 89 20.34 -1.33 40.69
C ASP A 89 21.41 -1.65 41.76
N THR A 90 21.42 -0.86 42.84
CA THR A 90 22.46 -0.90 43.88
C THR A 90 22.36 -2.18 44.72
N ASP A 91 21.16 -2.64 45.06
CA ASP A 91 20.95 -3.77 45.97
C ASP A 91 20.62 -5.11 45.28
N ARG A 92 20.41 -5.07 43.96
CA ARG A 92 20.27 -6.18 43.01
C ARG A 92 18.98 -6.96 43.16
N ASP A 93 17.89 -6.26 43.46
CA ASP A 93 16.57 -6.87 43.58
C ASP A 93 15.77 -6.87 42.26
N GLY A 94 16.27 -6.17 41.23
CA GLY A 94 15.66 -6.05 39.91
C GLY A 94 14.98 -4.71 39.61
N LEU A 95 14.94 -3.79 40.57
CA LEU A 95 14.55 -2.39 40.37
C LEU A 95 15.77 -1.50 40.30
N ASN A 96 15.65 -0.40 39.56
CA ASN A 96 16.70 0.60 39.56
C ASN A 96 16.45 1.63 40.68
N ASP A 97 17.51 2.26 41.18
CA ASP A 97 17.45 3.08 42.40
C ASP A 97 16.48 4.26 42.20
N GLY A 98 16.46 4.82 40.98
CA GLY A 98 15.49 5.83 40.59
C GLY A 98 14.03 5.35 40.61
N ALA A 99 13.70 4.14 40.16
CA ALA A 99 12.34 3.59 40.19
C ALA A 99 11.87 3.36 41.62
N GLU A 100 12.73 2.83 42.47
CA GLU A 100 12.46 2.64 43.89
C GLU A 100 12.09 3.96 44.58
N LEU A 101 12.87 5.02 44.35
CA LEU A 101 12.61 6.33 44.96
C LEU A 101 11.45 7.09 44.31
N ASN A 102 11.33 7.02 42.99
CA ASN A 102 10.39 7.86 42.25
C ASN A 102 9.00 7.22 42.13
N ILE A 103 8.93 5.89 41.97
CA ILE A 103 7.68 5.15 41.75
C ILE A 103 7.21 4.49 43.05
N PHE A 104 8.00 3.57 43.61
CA PHE A 104 7.54 2.68 44.69
C PHE A 104 7.67 3.27 46.09
N LYS A 105 8.53 4.27 46.27
CA LYS A 105 8.91 4.84 47.57
C LYS A 105 9.57 3.80 48.49
N SER A 106 10.28 2.84 47.90
CA SER A 106 11.13 1.86 48.58
C SER A 106 12.54 2.42 48.82
N ASN A 107 13.41 1.62 49.44
CA ASN A 107 14.77 2.00 49.81
C ASN A 107 15.81 1.26 48.95
N PRO A 108 16.55 1.96 48.08
CA PRO A 108 17.45 1.36 47.09
C PRO A 108 18.73 0.70 47.63
N LEU A 109 18.78 0.49 48.94
CA LEU A 109 19.89 -0.15 49.65
C LEU A 109 19.45 -1.45 50.32
N VAL A 110 18.17 -1.81 50.22
CA VAL A 110 17.56 -2.94 50.93
C VAL A 110 16.56 -3.61 50.02
N ASN A 111 16.94 -4.80 49.55
CA ASN A 111 16.17 -5.59 48.60
C ASN A 111 14.77 -6.04 49.06
N ASP A 112 14.37 -5.78 50.30
CA ASP A 112 13.06 -6.06 50.90
C ASP A 112 12.80 -4.93 51.90
N SER A 113 12.25 -3.82 51.40
CA SER A 113 12.16 -2.56 52.12
C SER A 113 11.18 -2.60 53.28
N ASP A 114 10.12 -3.40 53.18
CA ASP A 114 9.05 -3.47 54.18
C ASP A 114 9.18 -4.69 55.12
N GLY A 115 10.02 -5.66 54.77
CA GLY A 115 10.35 -6.84 55.55
C GLY A 115 9.26 -7.91 55.54
N ASP A 116 8.39 -7.95 54.53
CA ASP A 116 7.31 -8.92 54.43
C ASP A 116 7.77 -10.29 53.88
N GLY A 117 8.99 -10.36 53.33
CA GLY A 117 9.61 -11.56 52.79
C GLY A 117 9.54 -11.69 51.26
N THR A 118 8.97 -10.71 50.57
CA THR A 118 9.02 -10.50 49.11
C THR A 118 10.05 -9.41 48.83
N ILE A 119 10.89 -9.57 47.81
CA ILE A 119 11.82 -8.49 47.42
C ILE A 119 11.07 -7.42 46.62
N ASP A 120 11.48 -6.16 46.68
CA ASP A 120 10.71 -5.04 46.12
C ASP A 120 10.46 -5.21 44.61
N GLY A 121 11.45 -5.70 43.86
CA GLY A 121 11.31 -6.06 42.44
C GLY A 121 10.36 -7.22 42.12
N ASN A 122 10.04 -8.07 43.11
CA ASN A 122 9.09 -9.17 42.97
C ASN A 122 7.69 -8.85 43.50
N GLU A 123 7.47 -7.64 44.03
CA GLU A 123 6.12 -7.22 44.43
C GLU A 123 5.20 -7.03 43.22
N ASP A 124 3.89 -7.23 43.45
CA ASP A 124 2.78 -7.06 42.52
C ASP A 124 1.69 -6.21 43.23
N PRO A 125 1.86 -4.88 43.29
CA PRO A 125 1.03 -4.01 44.14
C PRO A 125 -0.37 -3.78 43.57
N ASP A 126 -0.59 -3.99 42.27
CA ASP A 126 -1.89 -3.83 41.61
C ASP A 126 -2.64 -5.16 41.37
N PHE A 127 -2.00 -6.27 41.69
CA PHE A 127 -2.53 -7.64 41.68
C PHE A 127 -2.97 -8.09 40.30
N ASP A 128 -2.17 -7.79 39.29
CA ASP A 128 -2.45 -8.12 37.91
C ASP A 128 -1.77 -9.43 37.44
N GLY A 129 -0.78 -9.89 38.22
CA GLY A 129 -0.03 -11.12 37.97
C GLY A 129 1.39 -10.91 37.46
N LEU A 130 1.81 -9.68 37.20
CA LEU A 130 3.19 -9.30 36.90
C LEU A 130 3.84 -8.68 38.14
N ASN A 131 5.17 -8.76 38.20
CA ASN A 131 5.91 -8.09 39.25
C ASN A 131 6.57 -6.82 38.74
N ASN A 132 6.87 -5.90 39.66
CA ASN A 132 7.46 -4.59 39.38
C ASN A 132 8.65 -4.66 38.41
N ALA A 133 9.56 -5.63 38.60
CA ALA A 133 10.72 -5.79 37.74
C ALA A 133 10.37 -6.27 36.33
N ALA A 134 9.40 -7.18 36.17
CA ALA A 134 8.93 -7.62 34.84
C ALA A 134 8.21 -6.48 34.12
N GLU A 135 7.39 -5.73 34.83
CA GLU A 135 6.65 -4.60 34.27
C GLU A 135 7.57 -3.49 33.78
N LEU A 136 8.56 -3.06 34.57
CA LEU A 136 9.47 -1.99 34.15
C LEU A 136 10.51 -2.44 33.12
N ASN A 137 11.05 -3.65 33.25
CA ASN A 137 12.21 -4.07 32.45
C ASN A 137 11.87 -4.90 31.20
N ILE A 138 10.71 -5.57 31.19
CA ILE A 138 10.33 -6.51 30.12
C ILE A 138 9.12 -6.01 29.34
N HIS A 139 8.06 -5.65 30.05
CA HIS A 139 6.75 -5.36 29.46
C HIS A 139 6.49 -3.85 29.27
N PHE A 140 7.26 -3.01 29.97
CA PHE A 140 7.15 -1.55 29.98
C PHE A 140 5.76 -1.04 30.33
N THR A 141 5.09 -1.71 31.28
CA THR A 141 3.76 -1.36 31.80
C THR A 141 3.86 -0.48 33.06
N ASP A 142 2.75 0.07 33.53
CA ASP A 142 2.66 0.89 34.75
C ASP A 142 2.43 -0.02 35.97
N PRO A 143 3.45 -0.24 36.83
CA PRO A 143 3.37 -1.24 37.91
C PRO A 143 2.37 -0.92 39.02
N LEU A 144 1.79 0.28 39.01
CA LEU A 144 0.78 0.69 39.97
C LEU A 144 -0.63 0.59 39.39
N ARG A 145 -0.75 0.01 38.21
CA ARG A 145 -1.98 0.02 37.44
C ARG A 145 -2.15 -1.25 36.61
N ALA A 146 -3.00 -2.11 37.13
CA ALA A 146 -3.33 -3.43 36.60
C ALA A 146 -3.96 -3.49 35.21
N ASP A 147 -4.03 -2.40 34.46
CA ASP A 147 -4.54 -2.26 33.09
C ASP A 147 -3.90 -0.99 32.57
N THR A 148 -2.73 -1.09 31.94
CA THR A 148 -1.89 0.05 31.57
C THR A 148 -2.55 0.89 30.47
N ASP A 149 -3.12 0.26 29.46
CA ASP A 149 -3.62 0.96 28.27
C ASP A 149 -5.12 1.33 28.31
N ARG A 150 -5.82 0.90 29.36
CA ARG A 150 -7.24 1.16 29.65
C ARG A 150 -8.24 0.47 28.72
N ASP A 151 -7.87 -0.62 28.09
CA ASP A 151 -8.77 -1.38 27.22
C ASP A 151 -9.71 -2.33 28.00
N GLY A 152 -9.42 -2.50 29.29
CA GLY A 152 -10.19 -3.29 30.23
C GLY A 152 -9.63 -4.69 30.47
N LEU A 153 -8.54 -5.12 29.85
CA LEU A 153 -7.77 -6.29 30.24
C LEU A 153 -6.69 -5.91 31.25
N LYS A 154 -6.18 -6.90 31.96
CA LYS A 154 -5.05 -6.69 32.87
C LYS A 154 -3.75 -7.02 32.17
N ASP A 155 -2.67 -6.32 32.47
CA ASP A 155 -1.41 -6.51 31.75
C ASP A 155 -0.91 -7.95 31.86
N GLY A 156 -0.97 -8.52 33.07
CA GLY A 156 -0.70 -9.95 33.30
C GLY A 156 -1.67 -10.89 32.56
N GLU A 157 -2.95 -10.55 32.42
CA GLU A 157 -3.91 -11.37 31.64
C GLU A 157 -3.58 -11.33 30.14
N GLU A 158 -3.21 -10.17 29.63
CA GLU A 158 -2.82 -9.98 28.24
C GLU A 158 -1.58 -10.78 27.88
N ILE A 159 -0.55 -10.76 28.73
CA ILE A 159 0.69 -11.49 28.47
C ILE A 159 0.50 -13.00 28.62
N ASP A 160 -0.07 -13.45 29.74
CA ASP A 160 -0.07 -14.89 30.08
C ASP A 160 -1.16 -15.69 29.36
N LYS A 161 -2.28 -15.04 29.01
CA LYS A 161 -3.48 -15.74 28.53
C LYS A 161 -3.85 -15.42 27.11
N TYR A 162 -3.81 -14.15 26.72
CA TYR A 162 -4.28 -13.73 25.39
C TYR A 162 -3.15 -13.44 24.40
N ASN A 163 -1.92 -13.27 24.91
CA ASN A 163 -0.74 -12.91 24.15
C ASN A 163 -0.93 -11.60 23.35
N THR A 164 -1.69 -10.67 23.92
CA THR A 164 -1.91 -9.30 23.42
C THR A 164 -0.84 -8.34 23.98
N ASN A 165 -0.83 -7.08 23.53
CA ASN A 165 0.14 -6.10 23.96
C ASN A 165 -0.46 -5.15 25.01
N PRO A 166 -0.02 -5.20 26.28
CA PRO A 166 -0.63 -4.44 27.38
C PRO A 166 -0.41 -2.92 27.33
N ASN A 167 0.33 -2.44 26.33
CA ASN A 167 0.56 -1.02 26.09
C ASN A 167 -0.23 -0.49 24.87
N LEU A 168 -1.02 -1.35 24.21
CA LEU A 168 -1.77 -1.00 23.01
C LEU A 168 -3.20 -1.50 23.16
N PRO A 169 -4.18 -0.59 23.31
CA PRO A 169 -5.56 -1.02 23.56
C PRO A 169 -6.16 -1.90 22.47
N ASP A 170 -5.55 -1.90 21.29
CA ASP A 170 -5.97 -2.59 20.06
C ASP A 170 -4.69 -3.18 19.44
N THR A 171 -4.43 -4.46 19.74
CA THR A 171 -3.18 -5.15 19.40
C THR A 171 -3.04 -5.34 17.89
N ASP A 172 -4.12 -5.75 17.22
CA ASP A 172 -4.10 -6.06 15.79
C ASP A 172 -4.44 -4.85 14.88
N ARG A 173 -4.89 -3.74 15.47
CA ARG A 173 -5.17 -2.44 14.85
C ARG A 173 -6.34 -2.46 13.89
N ASP A 174 -7.35 -3.26 14.16
CA ASP A 174 -8.58 -3.29 13.38
C ASP A 174 -9.59 -2.19 13.77
N GLY A 175 -9.43 -1.62 14.97
CA GLY A 175 -10.26 -0.57 15.55
C GLY A 175 -11.13 -0.99 16.74
N LEU A 176 -11.15 -2.27 17.13
CA LEU A 176 -11.70 -2.77 18.38
C LEU A 176 -10.61 -2.88 19.44
N SER A 177 -10.96 -2.68 20.70
CA SER A 177 -10.00 -2.93 21.77
C SER A 177 -9.93 -4.41 22.11
N ASP A 178 -8.78 -4.92 22.59
CA ASP A 178 -8.61 -6.35 22.87
C ASP A 178 -9.63 -6.83 23.94
N GLY A 179 -9.87 -5.98 24.94
CA GLY A 179 -10.91 -6.12 25.94
C GLY A 179 -12.34 -6.15 25.37
N GLU A 180 -12.67 -5.28 24.42
CA GLU A 180 -13.97 -5.28 23.72
C GLU A 180 -14.17 -6.57 22.94
N GLU A 181 -13.16 -7.00 22.20
CA GLU A 181 -13.17 -8.23 21.42
C GLU A 181 -13.46 -9.45 22.27
N LEU A 182 -12.69 -9.65 23.34
CA LEU A 182 -12.83 -10.83 24.19
C LEU A 182 -14.11 -10.79 25.04
N LYS A 183 -14.53 -9.62 25.53
CA LYS A 183 -15.65 -9.52 26.47
C LYS A 183 -16.99 -9.38 25.76
N LEU A 184 -17.08 -8.57 24.70
CA LEU A 184 -18.33 -8.23 24.03
C LEU A 184 -18.55 -9.03 22.76
N HIS A 185 -17.54 -9.12 21.89
CA HIS A 185 -17.71 -9.63 20.51
C HIS A 185 -17.33 -11.10 20.34
N LYS A 186 -16.51 -11.64 21.24
CA LYS A 186 -15.93 -13.00 21.21
C LYS A 186 -15.04 -13.23 19.98
N THR A 187 -14.46 -12.17 19.45
CA THR A 187 -13.47 -12.19 18.36
C THR A 187 -12.06 -12.40 18.91
N ASN A 188 -11.09 -12.55 18.01
CA ASN A 188 -9.70 -12.84 18.35
C ASN A 188 -8.82 -11.58 18.19
N PRO A 189 -8.31 -11.00 19.30
CA PRO A 189 -7.60 -9.72 19.29
C PRO A 189 -6.21 -9.72 18.65
N LEU A 190 -5.79 -10.87 18.12
CA LEU A 190 -4.52 -11.03 17.42
C LEU A 190 -4.67 -11.01 15.90
N VAL A 191 -5.91 -10.97 15.38
CA VAL A 191 -6.18 -11.03 13.94
C VAL A 191 -7.34 -10.11 13.59
N GLN A 192 -7.07 -9.14 12.73
CA GLN A 192 -8.06 -8.12 12.34
C GLN A 192 -9.38 -8.69 11.81
N ASP A 193 -9.35 -9.92 11.31
CA ASP A 193 -10.47 -10.62 10.67
C ASP A 193 -10.54 -12.04 11.27
N THR A 194 -11.42 -12.22 12.24
CA THR A 194 -11.53 -13.44 13.03
C THR A 194 -11.96 -14.63 12.17
N ASP A 195 -12.95 -14.42 11.30
CA ASP A 195 -13.55 -15.50 10.49
C ASP A 195 -12.92 -15.64 9.09
N LYS A 196 -12.02 -14.75 8.72
CA LYS A 196 -11.20 -14.74 7.50
C LYS A 196 -12.02 -14.56 6.23
N ASP A 197 -13.11 -13.81 6.29
CA ASP A 197 -13.93 -13.49 5.13
C ASP A 197 -13.52 -12.20 4.39
N GLY A 198 -12.45 -11.54 4.84
CA GLY A 198 -11.88 -10.34 4.20
C GLY A 198 -12.47 -9.02 4.71
N LEU A 199 -13.33 -9.07 5.73
CA LEU A 199 -13.77 -7.91 6.51
C LEU A 199 -13.08 -7.95 7.87
N THR A 200 -12.69 -6.79 8.39
CA THR A 200 -12.21 -6.77 9.77
C THR A 200 -13.38 -6.85 10.74
N ASP A 201 -13.16 -7.36 11.94
CA ASP A 201 -14.21 -7.54 12.95
C ASP A 201 -14.93 -6.21 13.24
N TRP A 202 -14.16 -5.12 13.35
CA TRP A 202 -14.70 -3.77 13.45
C TRP A 202 -15.64 -3.40 12.29
N ASN A 203 -15.24 -3.72 11.06
CA ASN A 203 -16.05 -3.42 9.87
C ASN A 203 -17.33 -4.24 9.86
N GLU A 204 -17.29 -5.48 10.30
CA GLU A 204 -18.49 -6.31 10.40
C GLU A 204 -19.48 -5.75 11.42
N ILE A 205 -18.99 -5.42 12.61
CA ILE A 205 -19.83 -4.91 13.71
C ILE A 205 -20.37 -3.51 13.41
N TYR A 206 -19.51 -2.58 13.00
CA TYR A 206 -19.87 -1.16 12.94
C TYR A 206 -20.28 -0.69 11.55
N SER A 207 -19.65 -1.25 10.50
CA SER A 207 -19.82 -0.80 9.12
C SER A 207 -20.84 -1.62 8.32
N HIS A 208 -20.85 -2.94 8.51
CA HIS A 208 -21.60 -3.86 7.65
C HIS A 208 -22.79 -4.53 8.31
N LYS A 209 -22.78 -4.62 9.64
CA LYS A 209 -23.78 -5.33 10.45
C LYS A 209 -23.84 -6.81 10.08
N THR A 210 -22.67 -7.41 9.85
CA THR A 210 -22.45 -8.85 9.68
C THR A 210 -21.94 -9.47 10.98
N ASP A 211 -21.81 -10.79 11.02
CA ASP A 211 -21.40 -11.54 12.21
C ASP A 211 -19.90 -11.87 12.11
N PRO A 212 -19.03 -11.29 12.96
CA PRO A 212 -17.57 -11.46 12.85
C PRO A 212 -17.06 -12.86 13.19
N LEU A 213 -17.96 -13.77 13.57
CA LEU A 213 -17.64 -15.16 13.88
C LEU A 213 -18.09 -16.13 12.79
N THR A 214 -18.78 -15.63 11.75
CA THR A 214 -19.40 -16.48 10.73
C THR A 214 -19.11 -15.95 9.33
N SER A 215 -18.14 -16.60 8.67
CA SER A 215 -17.66 -16.16 7.37
C SER A 215 -18.78 -16.04 6.34
N MET A 216 -18.82 -14.90 5.65
CA MET A 216 -19.70 -14.73 4.49
C MET A 216 -19.40 -15.80 3.44
N GLN A 217 -20.47 -16.42 2.94
CA GLN A 217 -20.38 -17.43 1.89
C GLN A 217 -20.33 -16.77 0.50
N PRO A 218 -19.60 -17.35 -0.47
CA PRO A 218 -19.55 -16.82 -1.83
C PRO A 218 -20.95 -16.59 -2.43
N GLY A 219 -21.14 -15.43 -3.06
CA GLY A 219 -22.42 -14.97 -3.61
C GLY A 219 -23.34 -14.27 -2.62
N GLN A 220 -23.04 -14.26 -1.32
CA GLN A 220 -23.79 -13.46 -0.36
C GLN A 220 -23.54 -11.96 -0.59
N LYS A 221 -24.63 -11.18 -0.49
CA LYS A 221 -24.58 -9.73 -0.69
C LYS A 221 -24.12 -9.03 0.58
N LEU A 222 -22.95 -8.40 0.52
CA LEU A 222 -22.45 -7.53 1.58
C LEU A 222 -23.26 -6.23 1.60
N ALA A 223 -23.35 -5.56 0.44
CA ALA A 223 -23.97 -4.25 0.35
C ALA A 223 -24.60 -3.99 -1.03
N GLU A 224 -25.54 -3.07 -1.06
CA GLU A 224 -26.02 -2.43 -2.29
C GLU A 224 -26.11 -0.91 -2.07
N PHE A 225 -25.78 -0.15 -3.11
CA PHE A 225 -25.86 1.31 -3.11
C PHE A 225 -26.76 1.76 -4.25
N ASN A 226 -27.81 2.50 -3.94
CA ASN A 226 -28.70 3.05 -4.95
C ASN A 226 -28.15 4.38 -5.47
N LEU A 227 -27.70 4.40 -6.71
CA LEU A 227 -27.22 5.60 -7.42
C LEU A 227 -28.32 6.27 -8.25
N GLY A 228 -29.47 5.61 -8.40
CA GLY A 228 -30.71 6.17 -8.97
C GLY A 228 -30.78 6.17 -10.49
N THR A 229 -29.69 5.84 -11.20
CA THR A 229 -29.67 5.69 -12.66
C THR A 229 -28.78 4.54 -13.09
N ARG A 230 -29.00 4.04 -14.31
CA ARG A 230 -28.29 2.87 -14.87
C ARG A 230 -26.77 3.00 -14.75
N ILE A 231 -26.13 1.91 -14.34
CA ILE A 231 -24.68 1.81 -14.21
C ILE A 231 -24.16 0.86 -15.28
N LYS A 232 -23.43 1.42 -16.25
CA LYS A 232 -22.77 0.66 -17.32
C LYS A 232 -21.25 0.58 -17.15
N THR A 233 -20.70 1.50 -16.36
CA THR A 233 -19.28 1.57 -16.06
C THR A 233 -18.88 0.47 -15.09
N ALA A 234 -17.62 0.07 -15.13
CA ALA A 234 -17.04 -0.79 -14.12
C ALA A 234 -16.56 0.06 -12.92
N PRO A 235 -16.75 -0.37 -11.68
CA PRO A 235 -16.25 0.33 -10.50
C PRO A 235 -14.72 0.28 -10.45
N ALA A 236 -14.06 1.41 -10.16
CA ALA A 236 -12.64 1.42 -9.83
C ALA A 236 -12.44 1.51 -8.31
N ILE A 237 -11.51 0.74 -7.75
CA ILE A 237 -11.22 0.72 -6.32
C ILE A 237 -9.91 1.46 -6.07
N GLY A 238 -9.92 2.47 -5.21
CA GLY A 238 -8.73 3.16 -4.71
C GLY A 238 -7.92 2.30 -3.73
N ALA A 239 -6.66 2.65 -3.50
CA ALA A 239 -5.79 1.89 -2.59
C ALA A 239 -6.32 1.85 -1.13
N ASP A 240 -7.17 2.81 -0.76
CA ASP A 240 -7.84 2.89 0.54
C ASP A 240 -9.19 2.14 0.59
N GLY A 241 -9.54 1.41 -0.48
CA GLY A 241 -10.83 0.71 -0.60
C GLY A 241 -12.00 1.61 -1.04
N THR A 242 -11.78 2.89 -1.31
CA THR A 242 -12.82 3.79 -1.86
C THR A 242 -13.25 3.29 -3.25
N ILE A 243 -14.54 3.09 -3.47
CA ILE A 243 -15.08 2.72 -4.77
C ILE A 243 -15.44 3.99 -5.54
N TYR A 244 -14.96 4.11 -6.77
CA TYR A 244 -15.31 5.16 -7.71
C TYR A 244 -16.21 4.59 -8.79
N GLU A 245 -17.45 5.04 -8.78
CA GLU A 245 -18.48 4.56 -9.71
C GLU A 245 -19.16 5.75 -10.38
N ALA A 246 -19.44 5.59 -11.67
CA ALA A 246 -20.14 6.58 -12.47
C ALA A 246 -21.48 6.06 -12.96
N ASP A 247 -22.35 6.95 -13.42
CA ASP A 247 -23.66 6.56 -13.90
C ASP A 247 -24.11 7.37 -15.13
N GLN A 248 -25.21 6.92 -15.74
CA GLN A 248 -25.76 7.57 -16.92
C GLN A 248 -26.38 8.95 -16.67
N SER A 249 -26.55 9.37 -15.41
CA SER A 249 -26.93 10.76 -15.10
C SER A 249 -25.77 11.74 -15.26
N GLY A 250 -24.55 11.22 -15.46
CA GLY A 250 -23.34 12.03 -15.57
C GLY A 250 -22.67 12.29 -14.22
N VAL A 251 -22.98 11.49 -13.20
CA VAL A 251 -22.39 11.66 -11.87
C VAL A 251 -21.39 10.55 -11.60
N ILE A 252 -20.16 10.93 -11.25
CA ILE A 252 -19.16 10.04 -10.65
C ILE A 252 -19.09 10.29 -9.14
N ARG A 253 -19.01 9.23 -8.35
CA ARG A 253 -19.00 9.29 -6.88
C ARG A 253 -17.80 8.56 -6.32
N ALA A 254 -17.31 9.05 -5.20
CA ALA A 254 -16.46 8.29 -4.29
C ALA A 254 -17.30 7.71 -3.18
N ILE A 255 -17.28 6.39 -3.01
CA ILE A 255 -18.05 5.66 -2.02
C ILE A 255 -17.06 5.06 -1.02
N ASP A 256 -17.21 5.43 0.24
CA ASP A 256 -16.53 4.75 1.33
C ASP A 256 -17.21 3.38 1.49
N SER A 257 -16.53 2.34 1.02
CA SER A 257 -17.06 0.98 1.02
C SER A 257 -17.33 0.50 2.44
N LYS A 258 -16.46 0.84 3.41
CA LYS A 258 -16.61 0.55 4.84
C LYS A 258 -17.85 1.26 5.39
N LYS A 259 -17.86 2.60 5.39
CA LYS A 259 -18.92 3.38 6.04
C LYS A 259 -20.26 3.39 5.28
N ARG A 260 -20.27 2.87 4.05
CA ARG A 260 -21.43 2.90 3.15
C ARG A 260 -21.98 4.30 2.90
N VAL A 261 -21.09 5.27 2.75
CA VAL A 261 -21.46 6.67 2.46
C VAL A 261 -20.75 7.18 1.22
N VAL A 262 -21.42 8.07 0.49
CA VAL A 262 -20.81 8.85 -0.57
C VAL A 262 -19.92 9.92 0.07
N LYS A 263 -18.61 9.85 -0.17
CA LYS A 263 -17.62 10.85 0.28
C LYS A 263 -17.80 12.15 -0.48
N TRP A 264 -18.00 12.07 -1.79
CA TRP A 264 -18.28 13.20 -2.68
C TRP A 264 -18.90 12.72 -3.99
N GLY A 265 -19.52 13.64 -4.73
CA GLY A 265 -19.99 13.43 -6.11
C GLY A 265 -19.53 14.57 -7.04
N PHE A 266 -19.18 14.24 -8.27
CA PHE A 266 -18.87 15.19 -9.34
C PHE A 266 -19.84 14.98 -10.50
N SER A 267 -20.44 16.07 -11.00
CA SER A 267 -21.39 16.04 -12.10
C SER A 267 -20.77 16.57 -13.39
N ALA A 268 -20.62 15.69 -14.38
CA ALA A 268 -20.43 16.07 -15.77
C ALA A 268 -21.75 16.57 -16.38
N LYS A 269 -21.69 17.14 -17.58
CA LYS A 269 -22.88 17.67 -18.29
C LYS A 269 -23.57 16.62 -19.15
N GLY A 270 -23.04 15.41 -19.20
CA GLY A 270 -23.55 14.29 -19.99
C GLY A 270 -23.27 12.97 -19.28
N SER A 271 -23.93 11.92 -19.76
CA SER A 271 -23.75 10.54 -19.27
C SER A 271 -22.27 10.16 -19.22
N ILE A 272 -21.86 9.48 -18.15
CA ILE A 272 -20.54 8.88 -18.04
C ILE A 272 -20.69 7.39 -18.31
N GLU A 273 -20.18 6.94 -19.46
CA GLU A 273 -20.15 5.52 -19.82
C GLU A 273 -18.72 4.97 -19.92
N SER A 274 -17.73 5.81 -19.64
CA SER A 274 -16.35 5.38 -19.51
C SER A 274 -16.08 4.96 -18.07
N THR A 275 -15.62 3.73 -17.88
CA THR A 275 -15.06 3.29 -16.60
C THR A 275 -13.96 4.26 -16.13
N PRO A 276 -13.99 4.73 -14.86
CA PRO A 276 -12.96 5.60 -14.32
C PRO A 276 -11.63 4.85 -14.15
N SER A 277 -10.52 5.57 -14.39
CA SER A 277 -9.16 5.07 -14.19
C SER A 277 -8.43 5.89 -13.14
N ILE A 278 -7.71 5.22 -12.24
CA ILE A 278 -7.04 5.84 -11.10
C ILE A 278 -5.54 5.78 -11.32
N SER A 279 -4.89 6.94 -11.27
CA SER A 279 -3.42 7.02 -11.29
C SER A 279 -2.82 6.84 -9.90
N GLN A 280 -1.51 6.63 -9.85
CA GLN A 280 -0.75 6.41 -8.61
C GLN A 280 -0.85 7.59 -7.62
N ASP A 281 -1.06 8.83 -8.10
CA ASP A 281 -1.24 10.00 -7.23
C ASP A 281 -2.69 10.19 -6.74
N GLY A 282 -3.59 9.27 -7.08
CA GLY A 282 -5.01 9.32 -6.75
C GLY A 282 -5.83 10.24 -7.66
N THR A 283 -5.32 10.68 -8.81
CA THR A 283 -6.14 11.35 -9.83
C THR A 283 -7.01 10.34 -10.54
N ILE A 284 -8.29 10.68 -10.70
CA ILE A 284 -9.27 9.89 -11.45
C ILE A 284 -9.48 10.54 -12.81
N TYR A 285 -9.41 9.73 -13.86
CA TYR A 285 -9.67 10.12 -15.23
C TYR A 285 -10.90 9.39 -15.77
N PHE A 286 -11.74 10.11 -16.51
CA PHE A 286 -12.91 9.53 -17.20
C PHE A 286 -13.35 10.40 -18.37
N GLY A 287 -13.95 9.78 -19.38
CA GLY A 287 -14.67 10.42 -20.49
C GLY A 287 -16.14 10.66 -20.18
N SER A 288 -16.76 11.56 -20.95
CA SER A 288 -18.18 11.88 -20.84
C SER A 288 -18.81 12.06 -22.21
N MET A 289 -20.11 11.76 -22.29
CA MET A 289 -20.95 12.07 -23.45
C MET A 289 -21.13 13.58 -23.69
N ASP A 290 -20.62 14.44 -22.80
CA ASP A 290 -20.55 15.89 -23.01
C ASP A 290 -19.31 16.35 -23.81
N LYS A 291 -18.60 15.40 -24.44
CA LYS A 291 -17.42 15.63 -25.29
C LYS A 291 -16.19 16.07 -24.51
N ARG A 292 -16.01 15.54 -23.29
CA ARG A 292 -14.85 15.86 -22.46
C ARG A 292 -14.18 14.64 -21.89
N ILE A 293 -12.88 14.79 -21.67
CA ILE A 293 -12.08 13.96 -20.77
C ILE A 293 -11.86 14.81 -19.51
N TYR A 294 -12.15 14.24 -18.35
CA TYR A 294 -12.01 14.88 -17.05
C TYR A 294 -10.84 14.28 -16.27
N ALA A 295 -10.21 15.13 -15.46
CA ALA A 295 -9.33 14.70 -14.38
C ALA A 295 -9.81 15.33 -13.07
N ILE A 296 -10.02 14.52 -12.05
CA ILE A 296 -10.46 14.97 -10.73
C ILE A 296 -9.56 14.41 -9.62
N ASN A 297 -9.42 15.15 -8.54
CA ASN A 297 -8.74 14.68 -7.33
C ASN A 297 -9.61 13.60 -6.66
N GLY A 298 -9.10 12.37 -6.54
CA GLY A 298 -9.90 11.26 -6.01
C GLY A 298 -10.24 11.37 -4.52
N LYS A 299 -9.50 12.17 -3.75
CA LYS A 299 -9.77 12.38 -2.32
C LYS A 299 -10.86 13.43 -2.09
N GLN A 300 -10.89 14.48 -2.92
CA GLN A 300 -11.76 15.65 -2.72
C GLN A 300 -12.91 15.79 -3.74
N GLY A 301 -12.86 15.08 -4.87
CA GLY A 301 -13.82 15.22 -5.96
C GLY A 301 -13.70 16.51 -6.76
N ILE A 302 -12.60 17.26 -6.57
CA ILE A 302 -12.38 18.55 -7.22
C ILE A 302 -11.74 18.35 -8.58
N LYS A 303 -12.30 18.99 -9.61
CA LYS A 303 -11.74 18.99 -10.97
C LYS A 303 -10.34 19.60 -11.00
N LYS A 304 -9.37 18.83 -11.48
CA LYS A 304 -8.01 19.30 -11.79
C LYS A 304 -7.99 19.96 -13.17
N TRP A 305 -8.50 19.26 -14.18
CA TRP A 305 -8.61 19.78 -15.55
C TRP A 305 -9.71 19.07 -16.35
N GLU A 306 -10.08 19.65 -17.49
CA GLU A 306 -10.89 19.00 -18.52
C GLU A 306 -10.30 19.27 -19.90
N TYR A 307 -10.47 18.34 -20.83
CA TYR A 307 -10.10 18.47 -22.23
C TYR A 307 -11.34 18.28 -23.11
N VAL A 308 -11.60 19.21 -24.02
CA VAL A 308 -12.76 19.17 -24.93
C VAL A 308 -12.36 18.46 -26.23
N THR A 309 -13.07 17.39 -26.55
CA THR A 309 -12.96 16.63 -27.82
C THR A 309 -13.99 17.14 -28.83
N GLY A 310 -13.90 16.69 -30.09
CA GLY A 310 -14.87 17.00 -31.13
C GLY A 310 -16.22 16.31 -30.92
N ASP A 311 -16.22 15.15 -30.26
CA ASP A 311 -17.44 14.38 -29.97
C ASP A 311 -17.33 13.57 -28.66
N CYS A 312 -18.38 12.82 -28.32
CA CYS A 312 -18.50 12.05 -27.08
C CYS A 312 -17.27 11.18 -26.77
N VAL A 313 -17.00 10.97 -25.48
CA VAL A 313 -15.90 10.13 -24.99
C VAL A 313 -16.49 8.98 -24.19
N LYS A 314 -16.69 7.84 -24.85
CA LYS A 314 -17.15 6.58 -24.21
C LYS A 314 -15.97 5.71 -23.74
N SER A 315 -14.82 5.83 -24.39
CA SER A 315 -13.60 5.09 -24.06
C SER A 315 -13.13 5.41 -22.64
N SER A 316 -12.83 4.37 -21.87
CA SER A 316 -12.14 4.47 -20.59
C SER A 316 -10.68 4.87 -20.81
N PRO A 317 -10.15 5.83 -20.04
CA PRO A 317 -8.77 6.22 -20.20
C PRO A 317 -7.77 5.08 -19.92
N ALA A 318 -6.62 5.11 -20.58
CA ALA A 318 -5.45 4.32 -20.21
C ALA A 318 -4.34 5.24 -19.70
N ILE A 319 -3.57 4.77 -18.73
CA ILE A 319 -2.55 5.58 -18.04
C ILE A 319 -1.17 4.98 -18.32
N GLY A 320 -0.33 5.75 -19.02
CA GLY A 320 1.07 5.42 -19.28
C GLY A 320 1.95 5.49 -18.04
N MET A 321 3.13 4.85 -18.10
CA MET A 321 4.16 4.91 -17.03
C MET A 321 4.58 6.33 -16.66
N ASP A 322 4.59 7.19 -17.66
CA ASP A 322 4.96 8.60 -17.58
C ASP A 322 3.81 9.50 -17.08
N GLY A 323 2.63 8.91 -16.81
CA GLY A 323 1.43 9.65 -16.46
C GLY A 323 0.68 10.22 -17.66
N THR A 324 1.03 9.86 -18.90
CA THR A 324 0.23 10.23 -20.07
C THR A 324 -1.11 9.51 -20.06
N VAL A 325 -2.19 10.24 -20.32
CA VAL A 325 -3.57 9.73 -20.36
C VAL A 325 -4.00 9.58 -21.81
N TYR A 326 -4.46 8.38 -22.18
CA TYR A 326 -4.92 8.06 -23.52
C TYR A 326 -6.42 7.76 -23.52
N ALA A 327 -7.19 8.38 -24.41
CA ALA A 327 -8.63 8.12 -24.52
C ALA A 327 -9.14 8.31 -25.94
N GLY A 328 -10.03 7.41 -26.36
CA GLY A 328 -10.72 7.47 -27.66
C GLY A 328 -11.97 8.35 -27.64
N SER A 329 -12.24 9.04 -28.75
CA SER A 329 -13.47 9.81 -28.93
C SER A 329 -14.24 9.34 -30.17
N TRP A 330 -15.55 9.59 -30.15
CA TRP A 330 -16.42 9.41 -31.30
C TRP A 330 -16.14 10.37 -32.46
N ASP A 331 -15.31 11.40 -32.27
CA ASP A 331 -14.78 12.21 -33.37
C ASP A 331 -13.70 11.50 -34.20
N GLY A 332 -13.41 10.24 -33.87
CA GLY A 332 -12.45 9.38 -34.53
C GLY A 332 -11.00 9.60 -34.10
N HIS A 333 -10.73 10.34 -33.03
CA HIS A 333 -9.38 10.53 -32.51
C HIS A 333 -9.10 9.73 -31.25
N LEU A 334 -7.92 9.12 -31.21
CA LEU A 334 -7.26 8.73 -29.97
C LEU A 334 -6.42 9.93 -29.52
N TYR A 335 -6.71 10.46 -28.34
CA TYR A 335 -5.97 11.56 -27.73
C TYR A 335 -4.93 11.03 -26.76
N ALA A 336 -3.75 11.66 -26.74
CA ALA A 336 -2.76 11.54 -25.67
C ALA A 336 -2.60 12.89 -24.97
N LEU A 337 -2.85 12.91 -23.67
CA LEU A 337 -2.85 14.10 -22.83
C LEU A 337 -1.83 13.96 -21.70
N ASP A 338 -1.13 15.03 -21.37
CA ASP A 338 -0.32 15.08 -20.15
C ASP A 338 -1.23 14.96 -18.92
N GLY A 339 -1.03 13.92 -18.10
CA GLY A 339 -1.95 13.62 -17.00
C GLY A 339 -2.00 14.69 -15.91
N LYS A 340 -0.97 15.53 -15.79
CA LYS A 340 -0.91 16.61 -14.78
C LYS A 340 -1.66 17.86 -15.23
N THR A 341 -1.53 18.22 -16.50
CA THR A 341 -2.01 19.50 -17.05
C THR A 341 -3.22 19.37 -17.95
N GLY A 342 -3.50 18.18 -18.50
CA GLY A 342 -4.52 17.94 -19.51
C GLY A 342 -4.13 18.45 -20.90
N MET A 343 -2.89 18.91 -21.10
CA MET A 343 -2.43 19.41 -22.38
C MET A 343 -2.28 18.26 -23.39
N LYS A 344 -2.83 18.45 -24.59
CA LYS A 344 -2.67 17.48 -25.69
C LYS A 344 -1.21 17.37 -26.10
N LEU A 345 -0.66 16.17 -25.98
CA LEU A 345 0.65 15.79 -26.48
C LEU A 345 0.58 15.44 -27.97
N TRP A 346 -0.37 14.57 -28.34
CA TRP A 346 -0.64 14.20 -29.72
C TRP A 346 -2.08 13.68 -29.87
N ALA A 347 -2.54 13.54 -31.11
CA ALA A 347 -3.79 12.85 -31.43
C ALA A 347 -3.62 12.03 -32.73
N PHE A 348 -4.21 10.85 -32.77
CA PHE A 348 -4.22 9.97 -33.96
C PHE A 348 -5.64 9.83 -34.49
N LYS A 349 -5.84 10.05 -35.79
CA LYS A 349 -7.15 10.03 -36.43
C LYS A 349 -7.42 8.68 -37.12
N THR A 350 -8.62 8.15 -36.90
CA THR A 350 -9.22 7.01 -37.60
C THR A 350 -10.40 7.46 -38.46
N ASP A 351 -10.93 6.55 -39.29
CA ASP A 351 -12.05 6.85 -40.20
C ASP A 351 -13.43 6.59 -39.55
N GLY A 352 -13.46 6.19 -38.28
CA GLY A 352 -14.66 5.83 -37.53
C GLY A 352 -14.55 6.23 -36.06
N LYS A 353 -15.65 6.08 -35.31
CA LYS A 353 -15.69 6.37 -33.87
C LYS A 353 -14.72 5.47 -33.09
N ILE A 354 -14.09 5.99 -32.03
CA ILE A 354 -13.30 5.16 -31.11
C ILE A 354 -14.08 5.00 -29.80
N THR A 355 -14.74 3.85 -29.66
CA THR A 355 -15.41 3.42 -28.41
C THR A 355 -14.49 2.58 -27.54
N SER A 356 -13.64 1.77 -28.19
CA SER A 356 -12.68 0.87 -27.55
C SER A 356 -11.77 1.63 -26.58
N SER A 357 -11.63 1.10 -25.36
CA SER A 357 -10.65 1.60 -24.40
C SER A 357 -9.26 1.13 -24.80
N PRO A 358 -8.28 2.04 -24.89
CA PRO A 358 -6.93 1.65 -25.30
C PRO A 358 -6.26 0.77 -24.25
N ALA A 359 -5.39 -0.14 -24.68
CA ALA A 359 -4.57 -0.98 -23.81
C ALA A 359 -3.08 -0.76 -24.12
N ILE A 360 -2.24 -0.63 -23.10
CA ILE A 360 -0.81 -0.31 -23.25
C ILE A 360 0.05 -1.49 -22.81
N ASN A 361 0.99 -1.94 -23.64
CA ASN A 361 1.98 -2.94 -23.24
C ASN A 361 3.25 -2.32 -22.61
N ASN A 362 4.11 -3.18 -22.06
CA ASN A 362 5.36 -2.79 -21.42
C ASN A 362 6.39 -2.17 -22.38
N ASP A 363 6.25 -2.42 -23.70
CA ASP A 363 7.13 -1.87 -24.74
C ASP A 363 6.72 -0.45 -25.19
N GLY A 364 5.67 0.14 -24.60
CA GLY A 364 5.16 1.45 -25.00
C GLY A 364 4.38 1.42 -26.32
N ILE A 365 3.66 0.32 -26.57
CA ILE A 365 2.71 0.20 -27.67
C ILE A 365 1.30 0.28 -27.12
N ILE A 366 0.48 1.13 -27.71
CA ILE A 366 -0.94 1.26 -27.39
C ILE A 366 -1.79 0.61 -28.48
N TYR A 367 -2.77 -0.19 -28.07
CA TYR A 367 -3.69 -0.91 -28.94
C TYR A 367 -5.13 -0.45 -28.70
N PHE A 368 -5.93 -0.33 -29.75
CA PHE A 368 -7.35 -0.01 -29.65
C PHE A 368 -8.10 -0.39 -30.93
N GLY A 369 -9.41 -0.58 -30.81
CA GLY A 369 -10.33 -0.76 -31.93
C GLY A 369 -11.04 0.53 -32.35
N SER A 370 -11.53 0.56 -33.59
CA SER A 370 -12.36 1.65 -34.10
C SER A 370 -13.55 1.11 -34.90
N GLY A 371 -14.61 1.93 -34.99
CA GLY A 371 -15.77 1.71 -35.84
C GLY A 371 -15.47 1.78 -37.34
N ASP A 372 -14.22 2.04 -37.73
CA ASP A 372 -13.74 1.85 -39.10
C ASP A 372 -13.34 0.40 -39.42
N LYS A 373 -13.65 -0.54 -38.50
CA LYS A 373 -13.38 -1.97 -38.60
C LYS A 373 -11.88 -2.29 -38.59
N LYS A 374 -11.09 -1.49 -37.87
CA LYS A 374 -9.67 -1.72 -37.72
C LYS A 374 -9.19 -1.72 -36.27
N VAL A 375 -8.26 -2.62 -36.00
CA VAL A 375 -7.42 -2.60 -34.80
C VAL A 375 -6.16 -1.83 -35.14
N TYR A 376 -5.78 -0.88 -34.29
CA TYR A 376 -4.59 -0.08 -34.45
C TYR A 376 -3.57 -0.35 -33.35
N ALA A 377 -2.28 -0.27 -33.70
CA ALA A 377 -1.19 -0.19 -32.75
C ALA A 377 -0.34 1.03 -33.00
N LEU A 378 -0.11 1.84 -31.97
CA LEU A 378 0.68 3.07 -32.06
C LEU A 378 1.82 3.06 -31.02
N ASP A 379 2.87 3.81 -31.31
CA ASP A 379 3.92 4.14 -30.36
C ASP A 379 3.41 5.20 -29.36
N THR A 380 3.45 4.92 -28.05
CA THR A 380 2.89 5.82 -27.03
C THR A 380 3.57 7.18 -26.97
N ARG A 381 4.88 7.23 -27.24
CA ARG A 381 5.68 8.46 -27.18
C ARG A 381 5.39 9.43 -28.32
N THR A 382 5.09 8.90 -29.51
CA THR A 382 4.99 9.71 -30.74
C THR A 382 3.60 9.74 -31.36
N GLY A 383 2.73 8.80 -31.00
CA GLY A 383 1.45 8.58 -31.68
C GLY A 383 1.60 7.97 -33.08
N ALA A 384 2.81 7.55 -33.46
CA ALA A 384 3.06 6.98 -34.78
C ALA A 384 2.45 5.58 -34.91
N LYS A 385 1.70 5.35 -35.98
CA LYS A 385 1.13 4.03 -36.30
C LYS A 385 2.24 3.02 -36.59
N ARG A 386 2.23 1.92 -35.84
CA ARG A 386 3.10 0.75 -36.07
C ARG A 386 2.46 -0.23 -37.05
N TRP A 387 1.19 -0.56 -36.81
CA TRP A 387 0.42 -1.43 -37.71
C TRP A 387 -1.09 -1.18 -37.56
N GLU A 388 -1.86 -1.67 -38.53
CA GLU A 388 -3.31 -1.80 -38.45
C GLU A 388 -3.74 -3.19 -38.96
N PHE A 389 -4.86 -3.70 -38.44
CA PHE A 389 -5.46 -4.97 -38.85
C PHE A 389 -6.96 -4.74 -39.13
N VAL A 390 -7.46 -5.24 -40.26
CA VAL A 390 -8.85 -5.03 -40.71
C VAL A 390 -9.72 -6.23 -40.31
N THR A 391 -10.83 -5.96 -39.65
CA THR A 391 -11.91 -6.91 -39.30
C THR A 391 -13.10 -6.77 -40.27
N GLY A 392 -14.09 -7.64 -40.16
CA GLY A 392 -15.34 -7.57 -40.93
C GLY A 392 -16.36 -6.58 -40.36
N GLY A 393 -16.25 -6.25 -39.08
CA GLY A 393 -17.22 -5.46 -38.31
C GLY A 393 -16.54 -4.47 -37.38
N ASP A 394 -17.35 -3.64 -36.72
CA ASP A 394 -16.88 -2.62 -35.79
C ASP A 394 -16.14 -3.26 -34.61
N ILE A 395 -15.28 -2.47 -33.96
CA ILE A 395 -14.50 -2.90 -32.80
C ILE A 395 -14.75 -1.93 -31.66
N ASP A 396 -15.82 -2.19 -30.90
CA ASP A 396 -16.14 -1.47 -29.66
C ASP A 396 -15.47 -2.14 -28.43
N CYS A 397 -14.99 -3.39 -28.56
CA CYS A 397 -14.22 -4.12 -27.55
C CYS A 397 -12.88 -3.46 -27.21
N SER A 398 -12.43 -3.59 -25.96
CA SER A 398 -11.09 -3.17 -25.54
C SER A 398 -10.10 -4.34 -25.61
N PRO A 399 -8.83 -4.12 -26.03
CA PRO A 399 -7.88 -5.22 -26.18
C PRO A 399 -7.35 -5.76 -24.85
N ALA A 400 -7.07 -7.07 -24.79
CA ALA A 400 -6.30 -7.70 -23.72
C ALA A 400 -4.96 -8.21 -24.25
N ILE A 401 -3.89 -8.03 -23.48
CA ILE A 401 -2.51 -8.29 -23.92
C ILE A 401 -1.90 -9.47 -23.15
N GLY A 402 -1.75 -10.61 -23.81
CA GLY A 402 -1.11 -11.80 -23.24
C GLY A 402 0.35 -11.54 -22.83
N LYS A 403 0.86 -12.39 -21.92
CA LYS A 403 2.25 -12.34 -21.43
C LYS A 403 3.29 -12.43 -22.55
N ASP A 404 2.94 -13.09 -23.65
CA ASP A 404 3.76 -13.26 -24.84
C ASP A 404 3.64 -12.09 -25.84
N GLY A 405 2.86 -11.05 -25.51
CA GLY A 405 2.58 -9.91 -26.37
C GLY A 405 1.46 -10.15 -27.39
N THR A 406 0.70 -11.26 -27.30
CA THR A 406 -0.50 -11.44 -28.13
C THR A 406 -1.60 -10.47 -27.71
N VAL A 407 -2.24 -9.82 -28.68
CA VAL A 407 -3.39 -8.93 -28.46
C VAL A 407 -4.66 -9.69 -28.81
N TYR A 408 -5.56 -9.84 -27.84
CA TYR A 408 -6.88 -10.43 -27.99
C TYR A 408 -7.93 -9.33 -28.08
N ILE A 409 -8.80 -9.37 -29.09
CA ILE A 409 -9.84 -8.35 -29.29
C ILE A 409 -11.03 -8.92 -30.05
N GLY A 410 -12.25 -8.63 -29.55
CA GLY A 410 -13.51 -9.02 -30.19
C GLY A 410 -13.97 -8.01 -31.23
N SER A 411 -14.82 -8.44 -32.15
CA SER A 411 -15.43 -7.59 -33.17
C SER A 411 -16.89 -7.99 -33.42
N TRP A 412 -17.66 -7.08 -34.01
CA TRP A 412 -19.03 -7.30 -34.49
C TRP A 412 -19.09 -8.08 -35.81
N ASP A 413 -18.03 -8.82 -36.15
CA ASP A 413 -18.04 -9.83 -37.20
C ASP A 413 -18.06 -11.25 -36.64
N ASP A 414 -18.56 -11.38 -35.41
CA ASP A 414 -18.63 -12.62 -34.65
C ASP A 414 -17.27 -13.26 -34.32
N ASN A 415 -16.14 -12.55 -34.47
CA ASN A 415 -14.82 -13.13 -34.20
C ASN A 415 -14.09 -12.50 -33.01
N LEU A 416 -13.52 -13.36 -32.16
CA LEU A 416 -12.41 -13.01 -31.29
C LEU A 416 -11.10 -13.23 -32.05
N TYR A 417 -10.32 -12.17 -32.22
CA TYR A 417 -9.02 -12.22 -32.88
C TYR A 417 -7.88 -12.32 -31.88
N ALA A 418 -6.86 -13.11 -32.21
CA ALA A 418 -5.55 -13.04 -31.59
C ALA A 418 -4.52 -12.54 -32.61
N LEU A 419 -3.89 -11.41 -32.29
CA LEU A 419 -2.94 -10.73 -33.15
C LEU A 419 -1.57 -10.72 -32.47
N ASP A 420 -0.50 -10.85 -33.25
CA ASP A 420 0.85 -10.58 -32.75
C ASP A 420 1.00 -9.09 -32.44
N GLY A 421 1.28 -8.72 -31.17
CA GLY A 421 1.32 -7.32 -30.76
C GLY A 421 2.40 -6.49 -31.44
N LYS A 422 3.48 -7.10 -31.94
CA LYS A 422 4.55 -6.37 -32.63
C LYS A 422 4.24 -6.10 -34.09
N THR A 423 3.59 -7.05 -34.76
CA THR A 423 3.42 -7.04 -36.22
C THR A 423 1.98 -6.85 -36.70
N GLY A 424 0.98 -7.07 -35.84
CA GLY A 424 -0.43 -7.08 -36.20
C GLY A 424 -0.87 -8.32 -36.98
N VAL A 425 0.01 -9.31 -37.18
CA VAL A 425 -0.32 -10.53 -37.91
C VAL A 425 -1.31 -11.37 -37.10
N ARG A 426 -2.41 -11.77 -37.74
CA ARG A 426 -3.39 -12.68 -37.14
C ARG A 426 -2.75 -14.04 -36.85
N LYS A 427 -2.71 -14.41 -35.57
CA LYS A 427 -2.33 -15.75 -35.11
C LYS A 427 -3.49 -16.73 -35.30
N TRP A 428 -4.68 -16.35 -34.84
CA TRP A 428 -5.92 -17.12 -34.99
C TRP A 428 -7.15 -16.23 -34.84
N ALA A 429 -8.32 -16.76 -35.17
CA ALA A 429 -9.63 -16.18 -34.86
C ALA A 429 -10.58 -17.28 -34.35
N HIS A 430 -11.44 -16.95 -33.40
CA HIS A 430 -12.50 -17.82 -32.88
C HIS A 430 -13.85 -17.23 -33.24
N LEU A 431 -14.67 -18.00 -33.95
CA LEU A 431 -15.99 -17.58 -34.41
C LEU A 431 -17.06 -17.93 -33.37
N THR A 432 -17.92 -16.96 -33.03
CA THR A 432 -19.17 -17.11 -32.27
C THR A 432 -20.39 -17.03 -33.18
N ASP A 433 -21.60 -17.20 -32.65
CA ASP A 433 -22.85 -17.06 -33.41
C ASP A 433 -23.48 -15.67 -33.24
N GLY A 434 -22.67 -14.67 -32.88
CA GLY A 434 -23.09 -13.30 -32.66
C GLY A 434 -21.95 -12.39 -32.20
N ASP A 435 -22.18 -11.08 -32.31
CA ASP A 435 -21.21 -10.02 -32.03
C ASP A 435 -20.47 -10.21 -30.70
N ILE A 436 -19.21 -9.76 -30.67
CA ILE A 436 -18.42 -9.70 -29.44
C ILE A 436 -18.23 -8.22 -29.08
N ASP A 437 -18.84 -7.82 -27.96
CA ASP A 437 -18.69 -6.49 -27.36
C ASP A 437 -18.02 -6.56 -25.95
N SER A 438 -17.98 -7.76 -25.38
CA SER A 438 -17.29 -8.06 -24.13
C SER A 438 -15.78 -8.01 -24.34
N SER A 439 -15.08 -7.19 -23.55
CA SER A 439 -13.61 -7.13 -23.62
C SER A 439 -13.02 -8.40 -22.99
N PRO A 440 -12.06 -9.07 -23.64
CA PRO A 440 -11.53 -10.33 -23.14
C PRO A 440 -10.76 -10.17 -21.82
N ALA A 441 -10.83 -11.20 -20.96
CA ALA A 441 -9.95 -11.37 -19.82
C ALA A 441 -9.09 -12.64 -19.98
N ILE A 442 -7.93 -12.66 -19.34
CA ILE A 442 -6.92 -13.72 -19.48
C ILE A 442 -6.73 -14.37 -18.12
N GLY A 443 -6.89 -15.69 -18.03
CA GLY A 443 -6.58 -16.47 -16.83
C GLY A 443 -5.08 -16.68 -16.63
N PRO A 444 -4.63 -17.09 -15.42
CA PRO A 444 -3.21 -17.38 -15.14
C PRO A 444 -2.59 -18.44 -16.06
N ASP A 445 -3.42 -19.36 -16.58
CA ASP A 445 -3.06 -20.42 -17.50
C ASP A 445 -3.03 -19.98 -18.99
N GLY A 446 -3.37 -18.72 -19.27
CA GLY A 446 -3.48 -18.17 -20.62
C GLY A 446 -4.81 -18.48 -21.32
N THR A 447 -5.80 -19.04 -20.64
CA THR A 447 -7.17 -19.15 -21.16
C THR A 447 -7.78 -17.76 -21.30
N VAL A 448 -8.46 -17.51 -22.42
CA VAL A 448 -9.11 -16.22 -22.72
C VAL A 448 -10.61 -16.39 -22.56
N TYR A 449 -11.21 -15.51 -21.74
CA TYR A 449 -12.63 -15.50 -21.40
C TYR A 449 -13.32 -14.27 -21.98
N PHE A 450 -14.53 -14.42 -22.52
CA PHE A 450 -15.31 -13.31 -23.08
C PHE A 450 -16.80 -13.68 -23.20
N GLY A 451 -17.66 -12.65 -23.23
CA GLY A 451 -19.09 -12.77 -23.53
C GLY A 451 -19.42 -12.47 -25.00
N SER A 452 -20.57 -12.94 -25.47
CA SER A 452 -21.09 -12.68 -26.82
C SER A 452 -22.58 -12.34 -26.80
N TRP A 453 -23.02 -11.65 -27.86
CA TRP A 453 -24.42 -11.40 -28.18
C TRP A 453 -25.22 -12.66 -28.49
N ASP A 454 -24.57 -13.81 -28.67
CA ASP A 454 -25.22 -15.11 -28.85
C ASP A 454 -25.73 -15.77 -27.55
N HIS A 455 -25.71 -15.02 -26.45
CA HIS A 455 -26.11 -15.44 -25.10
C HIS A 455 -25.16 -16.44 -24.46
N ASN A 456 -23.86 -16.35 -24.75
CA ASN A 456 -22.88 -17.24 -24.14
C ASN A 456 -21.64 -16.54 -23.60
N VAL A 457 -21.07 -17.18 -22.59
CA VAL A 457 -19.73 -16.94 -22.08
C VAL A 457 -18.82 -18.03 -22.65
N TYR A 458 -17.68 -17.63 -23.18
CA TYR A 458 -16.71 -18.50 -23.83
C TYR A 458 -15.41 -18.53 -23.03
N ALA A 459 -14.77 -19.70 -23.04
CA ALA A 459 -13.37 -19.86 -22.69
C ALA A 459 -12.63 -20.53 -23.85
N VAL A 460 -11.54 -19.91 -24.31
CA VAL A 460 -10.72 -20.42 -25.42
C VAL A 460 -9.25 -20.43 -25.03
N LYS A 461 -8.47 -21.35 -25.58
CA LYS A 461 -7.02 -21.40 -25.34
C LYS A 461 -6.35 -20.20 -26.01
N GLY A 462 -5.62 -19.38 -25.25
CA GLY A 462 -4.87 -18.25 -25.82
C GLY A 462 -3.86 -18.65 -26.90
N THR A 463 -3.33 -19.87 -26.85
CA THR A 463 -2.32 -20.36 -27.80
C THR A 463 -2.84 -20.61 -29.21
N ASN A 464 -4.11 -21.02 -29.37
CA ASN A 464 -4.64 -21.43 -30.68
C ASN A 464 -6.13 -21.16 -30.91
N GLY A 465 -6.82 -20.52 -29.96
CA GLY A 465 -8.25 -20.20 -30.07
C GLY A 465 -9.18 -21.42 -29.94
N ALA A 466 -8.67 -22.59 -29.56
CA ALA A 466 -9.51 -23.77 -29.38
C ALA A 466 -10.48 -23.59 -28.20
N LEU A 467 -11.75 -23.93 -28.40
CA LEU A 467 -12.77 -23.91 -27.34
C LEU A 467 -12.35 -24.80 -26.17
N VAL A 468 -12.40 -24.25 -24.96
CA VAL A 468 -12.26 -24.97 -23.69
C VAL A 468 -13.65 -25.34 -23.18
N TRP A 469 -14.52 -24.33 -23.00
CA TRP A 469 -15.92 -24.51 -22.63
C TRP A 469 -16.76 -23.32 -23.10
N LYS A 470 -18.08 -23.53 -23.11
CA LYS A 470 -19.12 -22.53 -23.44
C LYS A 470 -20.23 -22.66 -22.41
N PHE A 471 -20.68 -21.54 -21.85
CA PHE A 471 -21.78 -21.47 -20.88
C PHE A 471 -22.90 -20.58 -21.42
N SER A 472 -24.14 -21.07 -21.43
CA SER A 472 -25.29 -20.34 -21.97
C SER A 472 -26.02 -19.55 -20.88
N THR A 473 -26.19 -18.25 -21.11
CA THR A 473 -27.00 -17.34 -20.31
C THR A 473 -28.41 -17.20 -20.91
N GLY A 474 -29.33 -16.56 -20.20
CA GLY A 474 -30.69 -16.33 -20.68
C GLY A 474 -30.80 -15.26 -21.78
N ASN A 475 -29.82 -14.36 -21.85
CA ASN A 475 -29.77 -13.19 -22.74
C ASN A 475 -28.29 -12.84 -23.08
N PRO A 476 -28.04 -11.87 -23.99
CA PRO A 476 -26.69 -11.44 -24.37
C PRO A 476 -25.75 -11.14 -23.20
N VAL A 477 -24.45 -11.37 -23.41
CA VAL A 477 -23.39 -11.12 -22.42
C VAL A 477 -22.55 -9.92 -22.86
N PHE A 478 -22.92 -8.74 -22.37
CA PHE A 478 -22.21 -7.49 -22.66
C PHE A 478 -21.03 -7.23 -21.71
N SER A 479 -21.16 -7.66 -20.44
CA SER A 479 -20.17 -7.47 -19.40
C SER A 479 -18.82 -8.11 -19.78
N SER A 480 -17.70 -7.46 -19.43
CA SER A 480 -16.36 -8.05 -19.58
C SER A 480 -16.05 -8.92 -18.35
N PRO A 481 -15.51 -10.15 -18.52
CA PRO A 481 -15.22 -11.01 -17.38
C PRO A 481 -14.15 -10.43 -16.45
N ALA A 482 -14.23 -10.81 -15.18
CA ALA A 482 -13.14 -10.70 -14.21
C ALA A 482 -12.76 -12.09 -13.70
N VAL A 483 -11.47 -12.39 -13.64
CA VAL A 483 -10.91 -13.68 -13.23
C VAL A 483 -10.23 -13.50 -11.88
N GLY A 484 -10.61 -14.33 -10.91
CA GLY A 484 -10.00 -14.37 -9.59
C GLY A 484 -8.74 -15.22 -9.53
N ASP A 485 -7.97 -15.04 -8.44
CA ASP A 485 -6.75 -15.80 -8.13
C ASP A 485 -6.95 -17.32 -8.01
N ASP A 486 -8.14 -17.75 -7.58
CA ASP A 486 -8.60 -19.15 -7.58
C ASP A 486 -9.00 -19.68 -8.97
N GLY A 487 -9.06 -18.81 -9.99
CA GLY A 487 -9.50 -19.13 -11.35
C GLY A 487 -11.02 -19.05 -11.56
N THR A 488 -11.79 -18.50 -10.62
CA THR A 488 -13.21 -18.22 -10.82
C THR A 488 -13.41 -17.05 -11.78
N VAL A 489 -14.39 -17.16 -12.69
CA VAL A 489 -14.74 -16.15 -13.69
C VAL A 489 -16.07 -15.50 -13.30
N TYR A 490 -16.04 -14.20 -13.07
CA TYR A 490 -17.19 -13.36 -12.72
C TYR A 490 -17.66 -12.58 -13.93
N ILE A 491 -18.95 -12.64 -14.24
CA ILE A 491 -19.52 -11.95 -15.41
C ILE A 491 -21.02 -11.68 -15.25
N GLY A 492 -21.46 -10.51 -15.71
CA GLY A 492 -22.87 -10.13 -15.76
C GLY A 492 -23.53 -10.40 -17.10
N SER A 493 -24.84 -10.65 -17.10
CA SER A 493 -25.64 -10.80 -18.33
C SER A 493 -26.89 -9.90 -18.31
N TRP A 494 -27.47 -9.71 -19.49
CA TRP A 494 -28.76 -9.04 -19.67
C TRP A 494 -29.96 -9.83 -19.16
N ASP A 495 -29.76 -11.07 -18.71
CA ASP A 495 -30.77 -11.87 -18.03
C ASP A 495 -30.94 -11.51 -16.55
N ASN A 496 -30.36 -10.37 -16.14
CA ASN A 496 -30.31 -9.83 -14.78
C ASN A 496 -29.41 -10.61 -13.82
N SER A 497 -28.76 -11.68 -14.28
CA SER A 497 -27.94 -12.55 -13.45
C SER A 497 -26.46 -12.21 -13.53
N PHE A 498 -25.83 -12.25 -12.36
CA PHE A 498 -24.39 -12.23 -12.18
C PHE A 498 -23.93 -13.65 -11.90
N TYR A 499 -22.94 -14.12 -12.66
CA TYR A 499 -22.46 -15.50 -12.62
C TYR A 499 -21.05 -15.56 -12.06
N ALA A 500 -20.81 -16.51 -11.16
CA ALA A 500 -19.49 -17.02 -10.84
C ALA A 500 -19.32 -18.40 -11.46
N LEU A 501 -18.43 -18.52 -12.43
CA LEU A 501 -18.18 -19.73 -13.20
C LEU A 501 -16.80 -20.28 -12.84
N ASN A 502 -16.67 -21.60 -12.72
CA ASN A 502 -15.37 -22.23 -12.58
C ASN A 502 -14.58 -22.09 -13.90
N GLY A 503 -13.44 -21.39 -13.88
CA GLY A 503 -12.68 -21.10 -15.10
C GLY A 503 -12.16 -22.34 -15.84
N ARG A 504 -12.08 -23.51 -15.21
CA ARG A 504 -11.60 -24.74 -15.87
C ARG A 504 -12.68 -25.43 -16.70
N ASN A 505 -13.95 -25.35 -16.31
CA ASN A 505 -15.03 -26.15 -16.92
C ASN A 505 -16.33 -25.39 -17.18
N GLY A 506 -16.45 -24.12 -16.79
CA GLY A 506 -17.65 -23.30 -17.00
C GLY A 506 -18.82 -23.64 -16.08
N ASN A 507 -18.65 -24.52 -15.09
CA ASN A 507 -19.71 -24.86 -14.15
C ASN A 507 -20.02 -23.65 -13.25
N VAL A 508 -21.31 -23.39 -13.05
CA VAL A 508 -21.78 -22.37 -12.11
C VAL A 508 -21.38 -22.76 -10.69
N GLN A 509 -20.63 -21.88 -10.02
CA GLN A 509 -20.36 -21.98 -8.59
C GLN A 509 -21.50 -21.34 -7.79
N TRP A 510 -21.90 -20.13 -8.19
CA TRP A 510 -23.04 -19.41 -7.61
C TRP A 510 -23.55 -18.35 -8.59
N THR A 511 -24.76 -17.87 -8.33
CA THR A 511 -25.44 -16.82 -9.09
C THR A 511 -26.04 -15.79 -8.15
N PHE A 512 -26.11 -14.55 -8.61
CA PHE A 512 -26.87 -13.49 -7.95
C PHE A 512 -27.79 -12.81 -8.96
N GLU A 513 -29.06 -12.65 -8.60
CA GLU A 513 -30.06 -11.98 -9.45
C GLU A 513 -30.21 -10.51 -9.03
N SER A 514 -29.86 -9.59 -9.93
CA SER A 514 -30.17 -8.17 -9.79
C SER A 514 -31.56 -7.86 -10.37
N ARG A 515 -32.05 -6.62 -10.25
CA ARG A 515 -33.42 -6.30 -10.73
C ARG A 515 -33.49 -5.87 -12.20
N ALA A 516 -32.34 -5.80 -12.89
CA ALA A 516 -32.25 -5.45 -14.30
C ALA A 516 -30.93 -5.96 -14.90
N ALA A 517 -30.75 -5.78 -16.21
CA ALA A 517 -29.57 -6.22 -16.93
C ALA A 517 -28.25 -5.71 -16.31
N ILE A 518 -27.22 -6.56 -16.33
CA ILE A 518 -25.88 -6.24 -15.85
C ILE A 518 -24.97 -6.02 -17.06
N GLU A 519 -24.76 -4.74 -17.39
CA GLU A 519 -23.81 -4.30 -18.44
C GLU A 519 -22.43 -3.97 -17.87
N SER A 520 -22.37 -3.55 -16.60
CA SER A 520 -21.14 -3.24 -15.89
C SER A 520 -20.21 -4.46 -15.88
N SER A 521 -18.92 -4.21 -16.10
CA SER A 521 -17.90 -5.24 -15.89
C SER A 521 -17.55 -5.30 -14.40
N PRO A 522 -17.49 -6.50 -13.78
CA PRO A 522 -17.13 -6.62 -12.38
C PRO A 522 -15.68 -6.22 -12.10
N VAL A 523 -15.46 -5.71 -10.90
CA VAL A 523 -14.14 -5.54 -10.30
C VAL A 523 -14.00 -6.43 -9.06
N ILE A 524 -12.88 -7.13 -8.92
CA ILE A 524 -12.54 -7.92 -7.74
C ILE A 524 -11.58 -7.06 -6.89
N GLY A 525 -11.96 -6.82 -5.63
CA GLY A 525 -11.10 -6.19 -4.64
C GLY A 525 -10.11 -7.20 -4.04
N ASN A 526 -9.02 -6.70 -3.44
CA ASN A 526 -8.06 -7.53 -2.71
C ASN A 526 -8.56 -7.94 -1.30
N ASN A 527 -9.81 -7.60 -0.99
CA ASN A 527 -10.52 -7.95 0.24
C ASN A 527 -11.48 -9.14 0.02
N GLY A 528 -11.39 -9.84 -1.12
CA GLY A 528 -12.26 -10.96 -1.42
C GLY A 528 -13.72 -10.60 -1.71
N PHE A 529 -13.99 -9.36 -2.15
CA PHE A 529 -15.31 -8.93 -2.63
C PHE A 529 -15.27 -8.58 -4.11
N VAL A 530 -16.39 -8.83 -4.79
CA VAL A 530 -16.61 -8.46 -6.18
C VAL A 530 -17.71 -7.41 -6.26
N HIS A 531 -17.46 -6.35 -7.03
CA HIS A 531 -18.37 -5.21 -7.18
C HIS A 531 -18.78 -5.03 -8.64
N PHE A 532 -20.05 -4.72 -8.87
CA PHE A 532 -20.58 -4.46 -10.20
C PHE A 532 -21.82 -3.56 -10.14
N GLY A 533 -22.03 -2.78 -11.19
CA GLY A 533 -23.24 -1.99 -11.40
C GLY A 533 -24.34 -2.77 -12.12
N SER A 534 -25.60 -2.43 -11.89
CA SER A 534 -26.73 -2.92 -12.66
C SER A 534 -27.54 -1.77 -13.27
N ASN A 535 -28.29 -2.08 -14.32
CA ASN A 535 -29.25 -1.15 -14.94
C ASN A 535 -30.45 -0.82 -14.04
N ASP A 536 -30.58 -1.45 -12.88
CA ASP A 536 -31.54 -1.03 -11.84
C ASP A 536 -31.05 0.19 -11.05
N GLY A 537 -29.85 0.66 -11.37
CA GLY A 537 -29.20 1.82 -10.80
C GLY A 537 -28.53 1.57 -9.47
N LYS A 538 -28.21 0.30 -9.17
CA LYS A 538 -27.50 -0.09 -7.96
C LYS A 538 -26.09 -0.61 -8.25
N LEU A 539 -25.17 -0.21 -7.38
CA LEU A 539 -23.86 -0.84 -7.24
C LEU A 539 -23.97 -1.94 -6.19
N TYR A 540 -23.61 -3.17 -6.56
CA TYR A 540 -23.63 -4.34 -5.71
C TYR A 540 -22.22 -4.69 -5.24
N SER A 541 -22.12 -5.21 -4.01
CA SER A 541 -20.90 -5.79 -3.46
C SER A 541 -21.23 -7.17 -2.92
N LEU A 542 -20.63 -8.21 -3.48
CA LEU A 542 -20.87 -9.60 -3.12
C LEU A 542 -19.58 -10.25 -2.63
N LYS A 543 -19.72 -11.19 -1.69
CA LYS A 543 -18.60 -12.05 -1.29
C LYS A 543 -18.14 -12.87 -2.48
N SER A 544 -16.87 -12.74 -2.83
CA SER A 544 -16.23 -13.48 -3.91
C SER A 544 -15.85 -14.90 -3.45
N SER A 545 -15.62 -15.79 -4.41
CA SER A 545 -14.91 -17.07 -4.18
C SER A 545 -13.40 -16.85 -4.06
N SER A 546 -12.91 -15.77 -4.68
CA SER A 546 -11.49 -15.41 -4.81
C SER A 546 -11.10 -14.33 -3.81
N SER A 547 -9.85 -14.34 -3.33
CA SER A 547 -9.32 -13.29 -2.43
C SER A 547 -8.90 -12.02 -3.16
N ALA A 548 -8.49 -12.15 -4.42
CA ALA A 548 -8.02 -11.06 -5.26
C ALA A 548 -8.23 -11.37 -6.76
N PRO A 549 -8.03 -10.38 -7.66
CA PRO A 549 -7.88 -10.66 -9.08
C PRO A 549 -6.73 -11.62 -9.38
N ALA A 550 -6.86 -12.40 -10.45
CA ALA A 550 -5.84 -13.36 -10.83
C ALA A 550 -4.47 -12.72 -11.11
N ASP A 551 -3.38 -13.44 -10.81
CA ASP A 551 -2.04 -13.04 -11.23
C ASP A 551 -1.80 -13.42 -12.71
N SER A 552 -2.49 -12.71 -13.59
CA SER A 552 -2.38 -12.86 -15.03
C SER A 552 -2.12 -11.52 -15.71
N SER A 553 -1.88 -11.56 -17.02
CA SER A 553 -1.62 -10.34 -17.77
C SER A 553 -2.83 -9.42 -17.86
N TRP A 554 -4.06 -9.92 -17.86
CA TRP A 554 -5.28 -9.11 -17.90
C TRP A 554 -6.40 -9.88 -17.19
N PRO A 555 -6.38 -9.97 -15.85
CA PRO A 555 -7.39 -10.73 -15.12
C PRO A 555 -8.78 -10.14 -15.26
N MET A 556 -8.90 -8.88 -15.68
CA MET A 556 -10.17 -8.17 -15.85
C MET A 556 -9.98 -6.96 -16.77
N PHE A 557 -11.07 -6.31 -17.16
CA PHE A 557 -11.05 -5.02 -17.83
C PHE A 557 -10.19 -4.01 -17.04
N GLY A 558 -9.27 -3.29 -17.69
CA GLY A 558 -8.36 -2.39 -16.96
C GLY A 558 -7.24 -3.06 -16.16
N GLN A 559 -7.20 -4.40 -16.13
CA GLN A 559 -6.17 -5.28 -15.55
C GLN A 559 -5.96 -5.23 -14.02
N ASN A 560 -6.50 -4.23 -13.35
CA ASN A 560 -6.43 -4.08 -11.91
C ASN A 560 -7.62 -3.27 -11.42
N ALA A 561 -7.80 -3.22 -10.11
CA ALA A 561 -8.89 -2.48 -9.51
C ALA A 561 -8.84 -0.96 -9.78
N HIS A 562 -7.69 -0.41 -10.18
CA HIS A 562 -7.55 1.00 -10.58
C HIS A 562 -7.90 1.26 -12.06
N HIS A 563 -8.17 0.22 -12.85
CA HIS A 563 -8.48 0.28 -14.27
C HIS A 563 -7.49 1.11 -15.10
N THR A 564 -6.18 0.93 -14.85
CA THR A 564 -5.14 1.69 -15.57
C THR A 564 -5.02 1.34 -17.06
N ASN A 565 -5.60 0.22 -17.51
CA ASN A 565 -5.48 -0.31 -18.87
C ASN A 565 -4.02 -0.41 -19.36
N ARG A 566 -3.13 -0.81 -18.45
CA ARG A 566 -1.71 -0.92 -18.69
C ARG A 566 -1.21 -2.27 -18.18
N SER A 567 -0.50 -3.00 -19.05
CA SER A 567 0.22 -4.22 -18.68
C SER A 567 1.08 -3.97 -17.45
N LYS A 568 0.85 -4.77 -16.39
CA LYS A 568 1.79 -4.91 -15.28
C LYS A 568 3.18 -5.16 -15.89
N VAL A 569 4.15 -4.38 -15.45
CA VAL A 569 5.54 -4.82 -15.55
C VAL A 569 5.56 -6.09 -14.71
N ALA A 570 5.88 -7.24 -15.33
CA ALA A 570 6.22 -8.42 -14.54
C ALA A 570 7.20 -7.92 -13.50
N LYS A 571 6.89 -8.07 -12.18
CA LYS A 571 7.69 -7.56 -11.05
C LYS A 571 9.12 -7.50 -11.54
N ALA A 572 9.57 -6.30 -11.92
CA ALA A 572 10.97 -6.17 -12.21
C ALA A 572 11.57 -6.55 -10.87
N ASP A 573 12.39 -7.59 -10.82
CA ASP A 573 13.43 -7.65 -9.81
C ASP A 573 14.22 -6.37 -10.07
N SER A 574 13.74 -5.27 -9.49
CA SER A 574 14.24 -3.94 -9.75
C SER A 574 15.54 -3.90 -8.99
N HIS A 575 16.58 -4.40 -9.65
CA HIS A 575 17.95 -4.37 -9.16
C HIS A 575 18.47 -2.94 -9.09
N MET A 576 17.68 -1.92 -9.47
CA MET A 576 18.05 -0.53 -9.41
C MET A 576 16.83 0.41 -9.24
N ALA A 577 16.95 1.38 -8.34
CA ALA A 577 16.05 2.52 -8.15
C ALA A 577 16.87 3.81 -8.11
N ILE A 578 16.28 4.94 -8.52
CA ILE A 578 16.94 6.24 -8.55
C ILE A 578 16.10 7.24 -7.78
N ARG A 579 16.73 7.96 -6.84
CA ARG A 579 16.11 9.04 -6.06
C ARG A 579 17.05 10.24 -5.96
N GLN A 580 16.56 11.36 -5.48
CA GLN A 580 17.35 12.56 -5.23
C GLN A 580 17.51 12.75 -3.71
N ASN A 581 18.70 13.10 -3.23
CA ASN A 581 18.92 13.38 -1.80
C ASN A 581 18.63 14.86 -1.47
N SER A 582 18.61 15.18 -0.17
CA SER A 582 18.32 16.52 0.36
C SER A 582 19.31 17.61 -0.10
N THR A 583 20.48 17.24 -0.62
CA THR A 583 21.49 18.16 -1.16
C THR A 583 21.47 18.23 -2.69
N GLY A 584 20.45 17.67 -3.36
CA GLY A 584 20.28 17.70 -4.81
C GLY A 584 21.07 16.66 -5.61
N GLY A 585 21.82 15.78 -4.95
CA GLY A 585 22.56 14.67 -5.55
C GLY A 585 21.66 13.50 -5.97
N ILE A 586 22.03 12.79 -7.04
CA ILE A 586 21.31 11.60 -7.50
C ILE A 586 21.82 10.39 -6.73
N VAL A 587 20.92 9.66 -6.07
CA VAL A 587 21.20 8.40 -5.39
C VAL A 587 20.65 7.27 -6.23
N ILE A 588 21.50 6.29 -6.52
CA ILE A 588 21.15 5.05 -7.21
C ILE A 588 21.22 3.92 -6.18
N ASP A 589 20.06 3.44 -5.77
CA ASP A 589 19.91 2.25 -4.95
C ASP A 589 19.90 1.02 -5.87
N TYR A 590 20.58 -0.05 -5.50
CA TYR A 590 20.63 -1.27 -6.31
C TYR A 590 20.56 -2.53 -5.44
N ASN A 591 19.83 -3.54 -5.90
CA ASN A 591 19.60 -4.79 -5.19
C ASN A 591 19.98 -5.96 -6.08
N ILE A 592 21.21 -6.47 -6.00
CA ILE A 592 21.80 -7.36 -7.00
C ILE A 592 22.17 -8.69 -6.36
N PRO A 593 21.83 -9.86 -6.95
CA PRO A 593 22.23 -11.16 -6.42
C PRO A 593 23.75 -11.26 -6.30
N GLY A 594 24.24 -11.72 -5.14
CA GLY A 594 25.67 -11.88 -4.87
C GLY A 594 26.33 -12.90 -5.81
N GLY A 595 27.56 -12.60 -6.27
CA GLY A 595 28.39 -13.54 -7.05
C GLY A 595 28.83 -13.07 -8.44
N ASN A 596 28.16 -12.06 -9.03
CA ASN A 596 28.53 -11.48 -10.33
C ASN A 596 28.97 -10.01 -10.19
N GLN A 597 29.92 -9.55 -11.02
CA GLN A 597 30.26 -8.12 -11.15
C GLN A 597 29.27 -7.41 -12.09
N TRP A 598 28.73 -6.27 -11.65
CA TRP A 598 27.82 -5.43 -12.42
C TRP A 598 28.41 -4.04 -12.62
N MET A 599 27.94 -3.34 -13.65
CA MET A 599 28.40 -2.00 -13.99
C MET A 599 27.21 -1.06 -14.13
N ILE A 600 27.25 0.04 -13.38
CA ILE A 600 26.39 1.20 -13.63
C ILE A 600 27.01 1.95 -14.82
N GLN A 601 26.19 2.25 -15.82
CA GLN A 601 26.56 3.12 -16.94
C GLN A 601 25.68 4.36 -16.96
N SER A 602 26.23 5.45 -17.47
CA SER A 602 25.48 6.69 -17.71
C SER A 602 25.46 7.05 -19.19
N SER A 603 24.39 7.73 -19.61
CA SER A 603 24.24 8.26 -20.95
C SER A 603 23.50 9.59 -20.91
N THR A 604 23.84 10.51 -21.81
CA THR A 604 23.09 11.77 -21.97
C THR A 604 22.07 11.71 -23.12
N ASP A 605 22.10 10.65 -23.92
CA ASP A 605 21.34 10.54 -25.17
C ASP A 605 20.77 9.14 -25.48
N LEU A 606 20.91 8.17 -24.55
CA LEU A 606 20.55 6.75 -24.67
C LEU A 606 21.29 5.95 -25.77
N SER A 607 22.06 6.61 -26.62
CA SER A 607 22.80 6.00 -27.74
C SER A 607 24.27 5.73 -27.41
N HIS A 608 24.87 6.56 -26.55
CA HIS A 608 26.25 6.43 -26.11
C HIS A 608 26.29 6.21 -24.60
N TRP A 609 26.77 5.03 -24.19
CA TRP A 609 26.85 4.63 -22.79
C TRP A 609 28.30 4.64 -22.32
N LYS A 610 28.55 5.29 -21.18
CA LYS A 610 29.87 5.34 -20.53
C LYS A 610 29.83 4.55 -19.23
N PRO A 611 30.86 3.74 -18.92
CA PRO A 611 31.02 3.14 -17.59
C PRO A 611 31.04 4.22 -16.51
N TYR A 612 30.28 4.01 -15.44
CA TYR A 612 30.25 4.90 -14.28
C TYR A 612 30.88 4.24 -13.05
N ARG A 613 30.35 3.11 -12.59
CA ARG A 613 30.82 2.43 -11.37
C ARG A 613 30.56 0.94 -11.42
N ALA A 614 31.58 0.13 -11.11
CA ALA A 614 31.40 -1.29 -10.86
C ALA A 614 30.80 -1.51 -9.47
N VAL A 615 29.82 -2.41 -9.36
CA VAL A 615 29.09 -2.74 -8.13
C VAL A 615 28.95 -4.25 -7.97
N THR A 616 28.93 -4.71 -6.73
CA THR A 616 28.76 -6.11 -6.33
C THR A 616 27.88 -6.18 -5.11
N GLY A 617 26.86 -7.06 -5.12
CA GLY A 617 25.85 -7.13 -4.07
C GLY A 617 24.89 -5.95 -4.05
N SER A 618 24.02 -5.90 -3.05
CA SER A 618 23.02 -4.83 -2.86
C SER A 618 23.62 -3.65 -2.11
N GLY A 619 23.26 -2.42 -2.48
CA GLY A 619 23.79 -1.21 -1.88
C GLY A 619 23.25 0.06 -2.52
N SER A 620 23.88 1.19 -2.23
CA SER A 620 23.52 2.49 -2.77
C SER A 620 24.76 3.26 -3.18
N THR A 621 24.66 4.10 -4.21
CA THR A 621 25.72 5.03 -4.62
C THR A 621 25.16 6.40 -4.90
N THR A 622 25.86 7.43 -4.42
CA THR A 622 25.52 8.83 -4.69
C THR A 622 26.40 9.38 -5.80
N ILE A 623 25.78 9.98 -6.80
CA ILE A 623 26.44 10.71 -7.87
C ILE A 623 26.37 12.20 -7.52
N PRO A 624 27.50 12.87 -7.24
CA PRO A 624 27.51 14.31 -7.04
C PRO A 624 27.14 14.99 -8.36
N VAL A 625 26.07 15.79 -8.34
CA VAL A 625 25.57 16.50 -9.52
C VAL A 625 25.85 17.99 -9.32
N THR A 626 26.56 18.62 -10.26
CA THR A 626 26.68 20.08 -10.28
C THR A 626 25.35 20.71 -10.74
N PRO A 627 24.94 21.88 -10.22
CA PRO A 627 23.66 22.54 -10.55
C PRO A 627 23.41 22.80 -12.04
N THR A 628 24.43 22.67 -12.89
CA THR A 628 24.39 22.89 -14.34
C THR A 628 24.35 21.60 -15.18
N ALA A 629 24.31 20.41 -14.56
CA ALA A 629 24.33 19.14 -15.29
C ALA A 629 22.95 18.81 -15.90
N LYS A 630 22.94 18.39 -17.17
CA LYS A 630 21.73 17.87 -17.84
C LYS A 630 21.27 16.56 -17.19
N PRO A 631 19.95 16.25 -17.17
CA PRO A 631 19.47 14.95 -16.73
C PRO A 631 20.08 13.84 -17.59
N GLY A 632 20.74 12.90 -16.94
CA GLY A 632 21.35 11.72 -17.56
C GLY A 632 20.51 10.47 -17.31
N PHE A 633 20.62 9.50 -18.21
CA PHE A 633 20.08 8.16 -18.07
C PHE A 633 21.11 7.27 -17.37
N PHE A 634 20.65 6.35 -16.53
CA PHE A 634 21.49 5.34 -15.89
C PHE A 634 20.94 3.95 -16.19
N ARG A 635 21.84 2.98 -16.34
CA ARG A 635 21.47 1.56 -16.43
C ARG A 635 22.47 0.71 -15.66
N LEU A 636 22.01 -0.45 -15.21
CA LEU A 636 22.83 -1.49 -14.62
C LEU A 636 23.00 -2.62 -15.65
N ILE A 637 24.23 -3.02 -15.94
CA ILE A 637 24.55 -4.13 -16.85
C ILE A 637 25.34 -5.21 -16.12
N SER A 638 25.07 -6.47 -16.42
CA SER A 638 25.90 -7.60 -15.96
C SER A 638 27.22 -7.62 -16.74
N GLY A 639 28.33 -7.96 -16.09
CA GLY A 639 29.67 -7.98 -16.69
C GLY A 639 29.96 -9.07 -17.74
N ASN A 640 28.93 -9.70 -18.34
CA ASN A 640 29.06 -10.70 -19.41
C ASN A 640 28.52 -10.16 -20.74
#